data_AF-A0A673J329-F1
#
_entry.id   AF-A0A673J329-F1
#
_cell.length_a   1.000
_cell.length_b   1.000
_cell.length_c   1.000
_cell.angle_alpha   90.00
_cell.angle_beta   90.00
_cell.angle_gamma   90.00
#
_symmetry.space_group_name_H-M   'P 1'
#
loop_
_entity.id
_entity.type
_entity.pdbx_description
1 polymer ?
#
loop_
_entity_poly.entity_id
_entity_poly.type
_entity_poly.pdbx_seq_one_letter_code
_entity_poly.pdbx_strand_id
1 'polypeptide(L)'
;MDLYAYLCILDLIHNCFNGCTMKAQLQITVLSAKLRDNKKNWFGPSPYVEVCVDGQSKKTEKCTNTHSPKWKQSLTVIVTPFSKLIFRVWSHQTLKSDILLGMAALEVSETLKANNMKICEVVQTLQLSSDRERSEVVGDLSVCLDGLQVDPETFASEEQNRDSSPSSDIADEAALPNGHAVGSPGSASPSAVALRPPRPSRPQRPHKPTSSTGREHYQRSHILNLKGISDMFSFSFIGVCVCVCVCSWEQRVDQNDRVYYVDHIEKRTTWERPEPLPPGWERRLDPMGRVYYVDHIIRTTTWQRPTLESVRNYEEWQNQRSQLQGAMQRFNQRFIYGLQEQLAPTANKEFDPLGPLPPGWEKRTDSNRRMYFVHHPTRSTQWEDPRTQGLLNEKPLPEGWEMRFTVDGIPYFVDHNRKTTTYIDPRTGKSSLENGPQITYVRDFKAKMHYFRFWCQQLAIPQHIKIHVSRKTLFEDSFQQIMSCHPQDLRRRLWIIFPGEEGLDYGGVAREWFFLLSHEVLNPMYCLFEYAGKDNYCLQINPASSINPDHLKYFKFIGRFIAMALFHGKFIDTGFSLPFYKRILNKPLALKDLESIDPEFYNSLIWIKDNNIEECGLEMYFSVDKEILGEVTTHELKPDGGNIQVTEENKEEYIRLVAEWRLSRGVEEQTQAFLEGFNEVLPQQYLQYFDAKELEVMLCGMQEIDLVDWQRSTIYRHYARSSKQIGWFWQFVKEIDNEKRMRLLQFVTGTCRLPVGGFADLMGSNGPQKFCIEKVGKENWLPRIYLCTYGWINI
;
A
#
# COMPACT_ATOMS: atom_id res chain seq x y z
N MET A 1 4.32 60.47 -13.06
CA MET A 1 4.40 59.00 -13.01
C MET A 1 5.64 58.59 -12.20
N ASP A 2 5.97 59.34 -11.13
CA ASP A 2 7.35 59.47 -10.62
C ASP A 2 7.39 59.36 -9.10
N LEU A 3 6.72 58.34 -8.57
CA LEU A 3 6.87 57.89 -7.18
C LEU A 3 7.33 56.42 -7.12
N TYR A 4 6.87 55.60 -8.06
CA TYR A 4 7.27 54.20 -8.19
C TYR A 4 8.77 54.05 -8.49
N ALA A 5 9.32 54.88 -9.40
CA ALA A 5 10.75 54.89 -9.67
C ALA A 5 11.57 55.31 -8.44
N TYR A 6 11.08 56.28 -7.65
CA TYR A 6 11.79 56.77 -6.46
C TYR A 6 11.74 55.75 -5.31
N LEU A 7 10.64 55.01 -5.16
CA LEU A 7 10.53 53.90 -4.19
C LEU A 7 11.36 52.69 -4.62
N CYS A 8 11.41 52.31 -5.90
CA CYS A 8 12.33 51.26 -6.37
C CYS A 8 13.81 51.66 -6.19
N ILE A 9 14.16 52.94 -6.34
CA ILE A 9 15.51 53.44 -6.06
C ILE A 9 15.80 53.43 -4.55
N LEU A 10 14.84 53.78 -3.70
CA LEU A 10 15.00 53.69 -2.24
C LEU A 10 15.05 52.24 -1.73
N ASP A 11 14.30 51.31 -2.31
CA ASP A 11 14.44 49.87 -2.00
C ASP A 11 15.77 49.30 -2.49
N LEU A 12 16.32 49.77 -3.62
CA LEU A 12 17.70 49.44 -4.01
C LEU A 12 18.71 50.00 -3.01
N ILE A 13 18.57 51.26 -2.61
CA ILE A 13 19.51 51.93 -1.67
C ILE A 13 19.41 51.35 -0.25
N HIS A 14 18.21 50.96 0.20
CA HIS A 14 18.00 50.37 1.53
C HIS A 14 18.48 48.90 1.58
N ASN A 15 18.50 48.18 0.45
CA ASN A 15 19.18 46.88 0.33
C ASN A 15 20.71 47.03 0.13
N CYS A 16 21.21 48.19 -0.30
CA CYS A 16 22.66 48.49 -0.31
C CYS A 16 23.22 48.87 1.07
N PHE A 17 22.39 49.25 2.05
CA PHE A 17 22.85 49.70 3.38
C PHE A 17 22.71 48.68 4.51
N ASN A 18 22.06 47.54 4.27
CA ASN A 18 22.12 46.35 5.14
C ASN A 18 22.59 45.17 4.28
N GLY A 19 23.79 44.64 4.56
CA GLY A 19 24.51 43.72 3.68
C GLY A 19 23.68 42.53 3.17
N CYS A 20 23.24 42.61 1.91
CA CYS A 20 22.63 41.49 1.20
C CYS A 20 23.67 40.40 0.91
N THR A 21 23.83 39.46 1.85
CA THR A 21 24.62 38.24 1.63
C THR A 21 24.27 37.59 0.30
N MET A 22 25.23 37.57 -0.63
CA MET A 22 25.01 37.04 -1.98
C MET A 22 24.68 35.54 -1.92
N LYS A 23 23.42 35.18 -2.16
CA LYS A 23 22.98 33.78 -2.25
C LYS A 23 23.04 33.28 -3.69
N ALA A 24 23.75 32.18 -3.90
CA ALA A 24 23.97 31.55 -5.20
C ALA A 24 23.69 30.04 -5.13
N GLN A 25 23.44 29.41 -6.29
CA GLN A 25 23.31 27.95 -6.36
C GLN A 25 24.70 27.31 -6.44
N LEU A 26 24.90 26.24 -5.67
CA LEU A 26 26.08 25.38 -5.76
C LEU A 26 25.63 23.95 -6.07
N GLN A 27 26.21 23.36 -7.11
CA GLN A 27 26.03 21.95 -7.44
C GLN A 27 27.12 21.14 -6.71
N ILE A 28 26.69 20.11 -5.99
CA ILE A 28 27.53 19.22 -5.19
C ILE A 28 27.35 17.81 -5.73
N THR A 29 28.30 17.31 -6.50
CA THR A 29 28.30 15.92 -6.96
C THR A 29 29.04 15.05 -5.96
N VAL A 30 28.30 14.23 -5.22
CA VAL A 30 28.87 13.25 -4.28
C VAL A 30 29.43 12.08 -5.09
N LEU A 31 30.76 11.95 -5.13
CA LEU A 31 31.43 10.99 -6.02
C LEU A 31 31.50 9.60 -5.39
N SER A 32 32.17 9.50 -4.24
CA SER A 32 32.47 8.24 -3.56
C SER A 32 32.96 8.47 -2.14
N ALA A 33 32.89 7.45 -1.29
CA ALA A 33 33.58 7.43 -0.01
C ALA A 33 34.47 6.19 0.11
N LYS A 34 35.44 6.25 1.02
CA LYS A 34 36.28 5.13 1.45
C LYS A 34 36.24 5.06 2.97
N LEU A 35 35.33 4.23 3.48
CA LEU A 35 35.09 4.06 4.91
C LEU A 35 36.10 3.09 5.50
N ARG A 36 36.46 3.30 6.77
CA ARG A 36 37.35 2.39 7.51
C ARG A 36 36.68 1.03 7.64
N ASP A 37 37.41 -0.02 7.30
CA ASP A 37 36.99 -1.40 7.46
C ASP A 37 37.11 -1.78 8.94
N ASN A 38 35.99 -2.17 9.56
CA ASN A 38 35.96 -2.61 10.94
C ASN A 38 35.81 -4.13 10.98
N LYS A 39 36.94 -4.82 11.18
CA LYS A 39 37.10 -6.29 11.16
C LYS A 39 36.18 -7.10 12.09
N LYS A 40 35.37 -6.44 12.93
CA LYS A 40 34.33 -7.08 13.75
C LYS A 40 32.98 -7.25 13.04
N ASN A 41 32.72 -6.51 11.96
CA ASN A 41 31.46 -6.58 11.24
C ASN A 41 31.64 -7.42 9.96
N TRP A 42 30.85 -8.49 9.82
CA TRP A 42 30.88 -9.37 8.64
C TRP A 42 30.26 -8.72 7.38
N PHE A 43 29.55 -7.60 7.56
CA PHE A 43 28.88 -6.85 6.50
C PHE A 43 29.40 -5.41 6.43
N GLY A 44 29.56 -4.93 5.21
CA GLY A 44 29.77 -3.52 4.96
C GLY A 44 28.50 -2.70 5.26
N PRO A 45 28.64 -1.41 5.57
CA PRO A 45 27.50 -0.53 5.77
C PRO A 45 26.67 -0.40 4.48
N SER A 46 25.46 0.15 4.58
CA SER A 46 24.68 0.58 3.42
C SER A 46 24.65 2.11 3.33
N PRO A 47 25.75 2.76 2.91
CA PRO A 47 25.93 4.19 3.11
C PRO A 47 25.15 5.07 2.12
N TYR A 48 24.63 6.19 2.62
CA TYR A 48 24.22 7.37 1.85
C TYR A 48 24.85 8.63 2.46
N VAL A 49 24.85 9.73 1.72
CA VAL A 49 25.38 11.02 2.18
C VAL A 49 24.24 12.03 2.31
N GLU A 50 24.15 12.64 3.47
CA GLU A 50 23.37 13.84 3.75
C GLU A 50 24.28 15.07 3.68
N VAL A 51 23.86 16.10 2.96
CA VAL A 51 24.52 17.41 2.87
C VAL A 51 23.63 18.45 3.51
N CYS A 52 24.10 19.09 4.57
CA CYS A 52 23.43 20.18 5.26
C CYS A 52 24.17 21.50 5.06
N VAL A 53 23.43 22.58 4.77
CA VAL A 53 23.97 23.95 4.66
C VAL A 53 22.84 24.96 4.88
N ASP A 54 23.08 25.99 5.69
CA ASP A 54 22.16 27.13 5.90
C ASP A 54 20.69 26.74 6.15
N GLY A 55 20.46 25.66 6.92
CA GLY A 55 19.13 25.10 7.23
C GLY A 55 18.52 24.19 6.14
N GLN A 56 19.21 23.97 5.03
CA GLN A 56 18.84 23.00 4.00
C GLN A 56 19.44 21.62 4.33
N SER A 57 18.74 20.54 3.97
CA SER A 57 19.29 19.18 3.91
C SER A 57 18.96 18.54 2.57
N LYS A 58 19.92 17.81 1.98
CA LYS A 58 19.78 17.03 0.75
C LYS A 58 20.48 15.68 0.91
N LYS A 59 19.88 14.59 0.44
CA LYS A 59 20.39 13.21 0.61
C LYS A 59 20.65 12.53 -0.74
N THR A 60 21.68 11.71 -0.81
CA THR A 60 21.91 10.77 -1.93
C THR A 60 21.06 9.51 -1.76
N GLU A 61 20.99 8.69 -2.81
CA GLU A 61 20.58 7.29 -2.69
C GLU A 61 21.57 6.49 -1.80
N LYS A 62 21.14 5.32 -1.31
CA LYS A 62 22.00 4.39 -0.56
C LYS A 62 22.76 3.47 -1.51
N CYS A 63 24.06 3.29 -1.28
CA CYS A 63 24.78 2.10 -1.73
C CYS A 63 24.54 0.97 -0.73
N THR A 64 24.53 -0.30 -1.17
CA THR A 64 24.31 -1.45 -0.28
C THR A 64 25.60 -2.22 0.01
N ASN A 65 25.77 -2.65 1.26
CA ASN A 65 26.82 -3.56 1.73
C ASN A 65 28.25 -3.23 1.21
N THR A 66 28.73 -2.01 1.44
CA THR A 66 30.04 -1.55 0.92
C THR A 66 30.73 -0.50 1.79
N HIS A 67 32.02 -0.71 2.06
CA HIS A 67 32.92 0.31 2.62
C HIS A 67 33.52 1.25 1.55
N SER A 68 33.20 1.06 0.27
CA SER A 68 33.70 1.89 -0.84
C SER A 68 32.57 2.30 -1.80
N PRO A 69 31.55 3.01 -1.31
CA PRO A 69 30.40 3.45 -2.11
C PRO A 69 30.80 4.43 -3.21
N LYS A 70 30.01 4.43 -4.29
CA LYS A 70 30.16 5.33 -5.45
C LYS A 70 28.79 5.77 -5.92
N TRP A 71 28.41 7.01 -5.60
CA TRP A 71 27.10 7.56 -5.93
C TRP A 71 27.09 8.27 -7.28
N LYS A 72 28.08 9.15 -7.52
CA LYS A 72 28.13 10.07 -8.67
C LYS A 72 26.85 10.90 -8.84
N GLN A 73 26.19 11.25 -7.73
CA GLN A 73 24.91 11.91 -7.71
C GLN A 73 25.07 13.40 -7.40
N SER A 74 24.45 14.26 -8.21
CA SER A 74 24.45 15.71 -7.98
C SER A 74 23.28 16.14 -7.10
N LEU A 75 23.59 16.99 -6.12
CA LEU A 75 22.65 17.67 -5.24
C LEU A 75 22.84 19.19 -5.43
N THR A 76 21.76 19.95 -5.54
CA THR A 76 21.83 21.41 -5.65
C THR A 76 21.35 22.05 -4.36
N VAL A 77 22.16 22.97 -3.82
CA VAL A 77 21.89 23.74 -2.61
C VAL A 77 22.08 25.24 -2.87
N ILE A 78 21.50 26.09 -2.02
CA ILE A 78 21.74 27.54 -2.08
C ILE A 78 22.73 27.91 -0.97
N VAL A 79 23.81 28.59 -1.33
CA VAL A 79 24.92 28.96 -0.43
C VAL A 79 25.23 30.45 -0.54
N THR A 80 25.94 30.96 0.45
CA THR A 80 26.70 32.22 0.40
C THR A 80 28.20 31.92 0.25
N PRO A 81 29.06 32.91 -0.08
CA PRO A 81 30.51 32.71 -0.14
C PRO A 81 31.14 32.23 1.18
N PHE A 82 30.44 32.35 2.31
CA PHE A 82 30.88 32.00 3.65
C PHE A 82 30.05 30.90 4.30
N SER A 83 29.24 30.16 3.52
CA SER A 83 28.45 29.05 4.06
C SER A 83 29.32 27.85 4.39
N LYS A 84 28.89 27.07 5.37
CA LYS A 84 29.56 25.84 5.81
C LYS A 84 28.75 24.62 5.37
N LEU A 85 29.34 23.82 4.49
CA LEU A 85 28.77 22.54 4.07
C LEU A 85 29.10 21.50 5.14
N ILE A 86 28.09 20.80 5.66
CA ILE A 86 28.25 19.67 6.57
C ILE A 86 27.81 18.40 5.84
N PHE A 87 28.71 17.45 5.71
CA PHE A 87 28.48 16.16 5.09
C PHE A 87 28.37 15.09 6.18
N ARG A 88 27.26 14.36 6.23
CA ARG A 88 27.08 13.19 7.12
C ARG A 88 26.92 11.94 6.27
N VAL A 89 27.75 10.92 6.54
CA VAL A 89 27.62 9.62 5.89
C VAL A 89 26.89 8.68 6.84
N TRP A 90 25.70 8.25 6.46
CA TRP A 90 24.80 7.42 7.25
C TRP A 90 24.74 6.00 6.67
N SER A 91 24.84 4.95 7.49
CA SER A 91 24.46 3.59 7.09
C SER A 91 22.98 3.39 7.32
N HIS A 92 22.27 3.09 6.24
CA HIS A 92 20.87 2.71 6.34
C HIS A 92 20.70 1.39 7.13
N GLN A 93 19.66 1.32 7.96
CA GLN A 93 19.26 0.13 8.72
C GLN A 93 17.79 -0.23 8.42
N THR A 94 17.48 -1.53 8.29
CA THR A 94 16.11 -1.99 8.00
C THR A 94 15.26 -2.26 9.24
N LEU A 95 15.88 -2.50 10.41
CA LEU A 95 15.20 -2.92 11.66
C LEU A 95 15.34 -1.92 12.82
N LYS A 96 16.23 -0.93 12.70
CA LYS A 96 16.55 0.10 13.69
C LYS A 96 16.77 1.44 12.98
N SER A 97 17.03 2.51 13.73
CA SER A 97 17.47 3.80 13.16
C SER A 97 18.80 3.69 12.38
N ASP A 98 18.95 4.53 11.36
CA ASP A 98 20.18 4.65 10.58
C ASP A 98 21.37 5.07 11.47
N ILE A 99 22.56 4.54 11.18
CA ILE A 99 23.77 4.76 11.99
C ILE A 99 24.68 5.77 11.32
N LEU A 100 25.05 6.85 12.01
CA LEU A 100 26.04 7.81 11.52
C LEU A 100 27.43 7.14 11.48
N LEU A 101 28.00 7.01 10.28
CA LEU A 101 29.31 6.40 10.04
C LEU A 101 30.45 7.41 10.16
N GLY A 102 30.19 8.68 9.87
CA GLY A 102 31.16 9.76 9.95
C GLY A 102 30.63 11.08 9.40
N MET A 103 31.30 12.17 9.78
CA MET A 103 30.92 13.53 9.38
C MET A 103 32.16 14.30 8.89
N ALA A 104 31.99 15.16 7.90
CA ALA A 104 32.98 16.12 7.45
C ALA A 104 32.36 17.51 7.29
N ALA A 105 33.17 18.55 7.32
CA ALA A 105 32.75 19.91 6.98
C ALA A 105 33.69 20.52 5.93
N LEU A 106 33.15 21.41 5.11
CA LEU A 106 33.90 22.24 4.16
C LEU A 106 33.38 23.67 4.23
N GLU A 107 34.29 24.63 4.28
CA GLU A 107 33.95 26.05 4.20
C GLU A 107 34.07 26.53 2.75
N VAL A 108 33.00 27.16 2.26
CA VAL A 108 32.92 27.64 0.87
C VAL A 108 33.93 28.77 0.64
N SER A 109 34.21 29.57 1.67
CA SER A 109 35.18 30.67 1.68
C SER A 109 36.59 30.21 1.40
N GLU A 110 37.07 29.18 2.12
CA GLU A 110 38.39 28.58 1.91
C GLU A 110 38.51 27.97 0.51
N THR A 111 37.45 27.31 0.04
CA THR A 111 37.42 26.68 -1.28
C THR A 111 37.42 27.72 -2.40
N LEU A 112 36.74 28.86 -2.24
CA LEU A 112 36.81 30.00 -3.14
C LEU A 112 38.22 30.59 -3.17
N LYS A 113 38.82 30.88 -2.01
CA LYS A 113 40.19 31.41 -1.89
C LYS A 113 41.22 30.51 -2.59
N ALA A 114 41.11 29.20 -2.40
CA ALA A 114 42.01 28.21 -3.02
C ALA A 114 41.87 28.12 -4.54
N ASN A 115 40.74 28.57 -5.12
CA ASN A 115 40.43 28.43 -6.55
C ASN A 115 40.17 29.79 -7.23
N ASN A 116 40.93 30.83 -6.88
CA ASN A 116 40.85 32.17 -7.48
C ASN A 116 39.43 32.76 -7.50
N MET A 117 38.69 32.60 -6.40
CA MET A 117 37.29 33.03 -6.24
C MET A 117 36.28 32.38 -7.19
N LYS A 118 36.63 31.23 -7.79
CA LYS A 118 35.77 30.46 -8.69
C LYS A 118 35.80 28.96 -8.40
N ILE A 119 34.65 28.40 -8.03
CA ILE A 119 34.40 26.97 -7.93
C ILE A 119 33.77 26.49 -9.23
N CYS A 120 34.58 25.81 -10.04
CA CYS A 120 34.18 25.18 -11.31
C CYS A 120 34.77 23.77 -11.36
N GLU A 121 33.93 22.74 -11.34
CA GLU A 121 34.30 21.30 -11.28
C GLU A 121 35.39 20.95 -10.22
N VAL A 122 35.43 21.64 -9.07
CA VAL A 122 36.47 21.48 -8.04
C VAL A 122 36.24 20.20 -7.24
N VAL A 123 37.12 19.22 -7.38
CA VAL A 123 37.06 17.97 -6.61
C VAL A 123 37.79 18.12 -5.27
N GLN A 124 37.06 17.89 -4.17
CA GLN A 124 37.59 17.89 -2.80
C GLN A 124 37.48 16.49 -2.20
N THR A 125 38.48 16.09 -1.41
CA THR A 125 38.44 14.87 -0.59
C THR A 125 38.55 15.26 0.88
N LEU A 126 37.50 14.96 1.63
CA LEU A 126 37.28 15.37 3.01
C LEU A 126 37.49 14.17 3.93
N GLN A 127 38.22 14.35 5.02
CA GLN A 127 38.32 13.33 6.06
C GLN A 127 37.02 13.31 6.89
N LEU A 128 36.47 12.11 7.07
CA LEU A 128 35.31 11.86 7.92
C LEU A 128 35.79 11.59 9.35
N SER A 129 35.26 12.32 10.32
CA SER A 129 35.47 12.11 11.75
C SER A 129 34.30 11.34 12.39
N SER A 130 34.59 10.56 13.43
CA SER A 130 33.56 9.94 14.28
C SER A 130 32.75 10.99 15.05
N ASP A 131 31.47 10.71 15.30
CA ASP A 131 30.60 11.54 16.14
C ASP A 131 30.92 11.40 17.63
N ARG A 132 31.43 10.21 18.04
CA ARG A 132 31.79 9.91 19.43
C ARG A 132 33.16 10.45 19.83
N GLU A 133 34.10 10.50 18.89
CA GLU A 133 35.44 11.08 19.09
C GLU A 133 35.85 11.88 17.84
N ARG A 134 35.81 13.22 17.92
CA ARG A 134 36.16 14.11 16.79
C ARG A 134 37.59 13.92 16.26
N SER A 135 38.47 13.29 17.03
CA SER A 135 39.86 12.96 16.65
C SER A 135 40.01 11.64 15.88
N GLU A 136 39.00 10.77 15.84
CA GLU A 136 39.10 9.51 15.08
C GLU A 136 38.65 9.71 13.62
N VAL A 137 39.59 9.51 12.68
CA VAL A 137 39.30 9.45 11.24
C VAL A 137 38.70 8.10 10.88
N VAL A 138 37.45 8.12 10.42
CA VAL A 138 36.62 6.94 10.09
C VAL A 138 36.46 6.71 8.58
N GLY A 139 37.02 7.59 7.74
CA GLY A 139 37.11 7.39 6.29
C GLY A 139 37.39 8.68 5.52
N ASP A 140 37.32 8.60 4.19
CA ASP A 140 37.42 9.73 3.28
C ASP A 140 36.13 9.86 2.45
N LEU A 141 35.71 11.09 2.14
CA LEU A 141 34.58 11.41 1.26
C LEU A 141 35.04 12.33 0.12
N SER A 142 34.87 11.89 -1.13
CA SER A 142 35.17 12.69 -2.33
C SER A 142 33.90 13.32 -2.90
N VAL A 143 33.93 14.64 -3.09
CA VAL A 143 32.85 15.45 -3.68
C VAL A 143 33.41 16.34 -4.80
N CYS A 144 32.59 16.70 -5.77
CA CYS A 144 32.89 17.74 -6.75
C CYS A 144 31.92 18.91 -6.56
N LEU A 145 32.45 20.13 -6.52
CA LEU A 145 31.71 21.37 -6.31
C LEU A 145 31.75 22.19 -7.60
N ASP A 146 30.61 22.70 -8.04
CA ASP A 146 30.49 23.45 -9.29
C ASP A 146 29.44 24.57 -9.21
N GLY A 147 29.64 25.63 -10.01
CA GLY A 147 28.63 26.67 -10.25
C GLY A 147 28.72 27.95 -9.40
N LEU A 148 29.80 28.17 -8.64
CA LEU A 148 29.96 29.38 -7.81
C LEU A 148 31.15 30.25 -8.25
N GLN A 149 30.92 31.54 -8.47
CA GLN A 149 31.98 32.53 -8.71
C GLN A 149 31.64 33.81 -7.94
N VAL A 150 32.65 34.40 -7.30
CA VAL A 150 32.51 35.62 -6.50
C VAL A 150 33.55 36.64 -6.94
N ASP A 151 33.20 37.92 -6.89
CA ASP A 151 34.16 39.00 -7.13
C ASP A 151 35.12 39.16 -5.93
N PRO A 152 36.46 39.26 -6.13
CA PRO A 152 37.43 39.34 -5.04
C PRO A 152 37.29 40.58 -4.15
N GLU A 153 36.97 41.75 -4.70
CA GLU A 153 36.82 42.99 -3.93
C GLU A 153 35.57 42.92 -3.04
N THR A 154 34.47 42.45 -3.63
CA THR A 154 33.20 42.19 -2.94
C THR A 154 33.39 41.21 -1.78
N PHE A 155 34.06 40.08 -2.02
CA PHE A 155 34.34 39.07 -0.99
C PHE A 155 35.20 39.62 0.17
N ALA A 156 36.27 40.37 -0.14
CA ALA A 156 37.13 40.97 0.89
C ALA A 156 36.36 41.97 1.76
N SER A 157 35.40 42.71 1.19
CA SER A 157 34.55 43.64 1.94
C SER A 157 33.55 42.94 2.87
N GLU A 158 32.97 41.80 2.45
CA GLU A 158 32.10 40.99 3.32
C GLU A 158 32.90 40.28 4.44
N GLU A 159 34.13 39.84 4.16
CA GLU A 159 35.03 39.21 5.14
C GLU A 159 35.43 40.18 6.25
N GLN A 160 35.88 41.39 5.91
CA GLN A 160 36.22 42.42 6.90
C GLN A 160 35.04 42.86 7.77
N ASN A 161 33.83 42.92 7.20
CA ASN A 161 32.62 43.22 7.97
C ASN A 161 32.31 42.12 9.00
N ARG A 162 32.61 40.85 8.70
CA ARG A 162 32.43 39.73 9.65
C ARG A 162 33.45 39.78 10.79
N ASP A 163 34.74 39.99 10.49
CA ASP A 163 35.80 40.10 11.51
C ASP A 163 35.63 41.32 12.44
N SER A 164 34.86 42.33 12.03
CA SER A 164 34.58 43.53 12.83
C SER A 164 33.44 43.38 13.86
N SER A 165 32.78 42.20 13.92
CA SER A 165 31.74 41.92 14.92
C SER A 165 32.36 41.44 16.24
N PRO A 166 32.01 42.03 17.41
CA PRO A 166 32.64 41.67 18.67
C PRO A 166 32.26 40.27 19.13
N SER A 167 33.28 39.43 19.35
CA SER A 167 33.16 38.08 19.88
C SER A 167 32.61 38.06 21.30
N SER A 168 31.42 37.46 21.49
CA SER A 168 30.96 37.03 22.81
C SER A 168 31.38 35.58 23.05
N ASP A 169 32.56 35.40 23.65
CA ASP A 169 32.98 34.08 24.16
C ASP A 169 32.01 33.62 25.25
N ILE A 170 31.20 32.60 24.93
CA ILE A 170 30.54 31.74 25.93
C ILE A 170 30.88 30.31 25.55
N ALA A 171 31.49 29.58 26.49
CA ALA A 171 31.92 28.21 26.28
C ALA A 171 30.74 27.26 26.12
N ASP A 172 30.66 26.58 24.97
CA ASP A 172 29.72 25.49 24.72
C ASP A 172 30.21 24.20 25.41
N GLU A 173 30.02 24.12 26.73
CA GLU A 173 30.08 22.86 27.49
C GLU A 173 28.66 22.36 27.76
N ALA A 174 28.07 21.68 26.78
CA ALA A 174 26.77 21.02 26.91
C ALA A 174 26.96 19.50 27.10
N ALA A 175 26.80 19.03 28.34
CA ALA A 175 27.02 17.64 28.71
C ALA A 175 25.99 16.67 28.10
N LEU A 176 26.47 15.48 27.70
CA LEU A 176 25.64 14.31 27.40
C LEU A 176 24.95 13.79 28.68
N PRO A 177 23.65 13.49 28.66
CA PRO A 177 23.03 12.65 29.68
C PRO A 177 23.21 11.17 29.28
N ASN A 178 24.10 10.45 29.97
CA ASN A 178 24.21 9.00 29.82
C ASN A 178 24.39 8.37 31.21
N GLY A 179 23.54 7.39 31.57
CA GLY A 179 23.58 6.79 32.91
C GLY A 179 22.41 5.87 33.26
N HIS A 180 22.43 4.65 32.73
CA HIS A 180 21.72 3.51 33.34
C HIS A 180 22.68 2.77 34.30
N ALA A 181 22.28 2.54 35.56
CA ALA A 181 22.42 1.24 36.26
C ALA A 181 21.93 1.25 37.74
N VAL A 182 20.83 0.52 37.98
CA VAL A 182 20.55 -0.44 39.07
C VAL A 182 21.06 -0.17 40.51
N GLY A 183 20.13 -0.17 41.48
CA GLY A 183 20.42 -0.37 42.91
C GLY A 183 19.21 -0.25 43.86
N SER A 184 18.60 -1.37 44.23
CA SER A 184 17.51 -1.49 45.25
C SER A 184 18.03 -2.20 46.52
N PRO A 185 17.28 -2.31 47.64
CA PRO A 185 16.27 -1.43 48.25
C PRO A 185 16.59 -1.05 49.73
N GLY A 186 15.87 -0.10 50.34
CA GLY A 186 16.02 0.21 51.78
C GLY A 186 14.87 1.05 52.35
N SER A 187 14.43 0.75 53.58
CA SER A 187 13.20 1.28 54.20
C SER A 187 13.40 2.54 55.07
N ALA A 188 12.40 3.45 55.07
CA ALA A 188 11.64 3.90 56.26
C ALA A 188 11.03 5.31 56.10
N SER A 189 9.73 5.44 56.39
CA SER A 189 9.00 6.70 56.68
C SER A 189 9.26 7.14 58.15
N PRO A 190 8.93 8.38 58.65
CA PRO A 190 7.62 9.04 58.46
C PRO A 190 7.52 10.60 58.41
N SER A 191 6.45 11.07 57.77
CA SER A 191 5.55 12.20 58.12
C SER A 191 6.06 13.62 58.51
N ALA A 192 5.63 14.66 57.73
CA ALA A 192 4.86 15.83 58.23
C ALA A 192 4.37 16.83 57.14
N VAL A 193 3.06 16.82 56.82
CA VAL A 193 2.05 17.92 56.72
C VAL A 193 2.38 19.34 56.16
N ALA A 194 1.40 19.90 55.41
CA ALA A 194 1.12 21.32 55.05
C ALA A 194 1.84 21.96 53.83
N LEU A 195 1.28 22.89 53.03
CA LEU A 195 -0.11 23.42 52.82
C LEU A 195 -0.19 24.15 51.45
N ARG A 196 -1.33 24.09 50.73
CA ARG A 196 -1.76 25.06 49.67
C ARG A 196 -2.62 26.16 50.34
N PRO A 197 -2.80 27.41 49.83
CA PRO A 197 -3.34 27.78 48.49
C PRO A 197 -2.78 29.16 47.99
N PRO A 198 -3.45 30.10 47.25
CA PRO A 198 -4.73 30.11 46.50
C PRO A 198 -4.69 30.77 45.08
N ARG A 199 -5.88 30.90 44.46
CA ARG A 199 -6.17 31.61 43.18
C ARG A 199 -7.33 32.61 43.37
N PRO A 200 -7.23 33.84 42.86
CA PRO A 200 -8.39 34.62 42.37
C PRO A 200 -8.09 35.37 41.04
N SER A 201 -8.99 36.03 40.29
CA SER A 201 -10.47 36.12 40.28
C SER A 201 -10.96 36.73 38.95
N ARG A 202 -12.29 36.76 38.71
CA ARG A 202 -12.99 37.33 37.54
C ARG A 202 -14.01 38.40 37.98
N PRO A 203 -14.26 39.48 37.22
CA PRO A 203 -15.47 40.32 37.35
C PRO A 203 -16.53 40.14 36.21
N GLN A 204 -17.68 40.79 36.36
CA GLN A 204 -18.98 40.45 35.72
C GLN A 204 -19.54 41.46 34.70
N ARG A 205 -20.72 41.13 34.14
CA ARG A 205 -21.60 41.88 33.22
C ARG A 205 -22.63 42.73 34.01
N PRO A 206 -23.26 43.77 33.41
CA PRO A 206 -24.71 43.72 33.07
C PRO A 206 -25.01 44.41 31.70
N HIS A 207 -26.21 44.65 31.16
CA HIS A 207 -27.63 44.58 31.56
C HIS A 207 -28.51 43.99 30.39
N LYS A 208 -29.77 44.42 30.22
CA LYS A 208 -30.75 44.19 29.10
C LYS A 208 -31.72 45.41 29.09
N PRO A 209 -32.49 45.71 28.02
CA PRO A 209 -33.91 45.30 28.03
C PRO A 209 -34.61 45.03 26.66
N THR A 210 -35.67 44.21 26.76
CA THR A 210 -36.93 43.99 25.98
C THR A 210 -37.25 44.58 24.57
N SER A 211 -37.59 43.66 23.65
CA SER A 211 -38.77 43.57 22.73
C SER A 211 -39.36 44.78 21.98
N SER A 212 -39.61 44.63 20.65
CA SER A 212 -40.96 44.34 20.09
C SER A 212 -41.02 44.28 18.54
N THR A 213 -41.85 43.36 18.02
CA THR A 213 -42.65 43.34 16.77
C THR A 213 -42.32 44.22 15.54
N GLY A 214 -42.47 43.67 14.32
CA GLY A 214 -43.11 44.41 13.21
C GLY A 214 -42.61 44.23 11.76
N ARG A 215 -43.19 43.25 11.05
CA ARG A 215 -43.54 43.19 9.60
C ARG A 215 -42.87 44.08 8.50
N GLU A 216 -42.55 43.39 7.40
CA GLU A 216 -42.89 43.69 5.99
C GLU A 216 -42.52 45.07 5.37
N HIS A 217 -41.68 45.09 4.32
CA HIS A 217 -42.24 45.07 2.95
C HIS A 217 -41.24 44.78 1.80
N TYR A 218 -41.84 44.27 0.74
CA TYR A 218 -41.34 43.85 -0.57
C TYR A 218 -40.90 45.02 -1.49
N GLN A 219 -39.85 44.85 -2.33
CA GLN A 219 -39.94 44.99 -3.82
C GLN A 219 -38.59 44.89 -4.59
N ARG A 220 -38.61 44.01 -5.61
CA ARG A 220 -38.22 44.19 -7.05
C ARG A 220 -37.01 45.08 -7.41
N SER A 221 -35.90 44.60 -8.00
CA SER A 221 -35.65 43.88 -9.29
C SER A 221 -35.35 44.79 -10.49
N HIS A 222 -34.17 44.63 -11.12
CA HIS A 222 -33.74 44.86 -12.54
C HIS A 222 -32.19 44.97 -12.52
N ILE A 223 -31.37 44.10 -13.15
CA ILE A 223 -31.14 43.78 -14.57
C ILE A 223 -30.37 44.87 -15.37
N LEU A 224 -29.10 44.55 -15.67
CA LEU A 224 -28.20 45.04 -16.74
C LEU A 224 -27.78 46.53 -16.82
N ASN A 225 -26.47 46.82 -16.65
CA ASN A 225 -25.49 46.92 -17.76
C ASN A 225 -24.07 47.32 -17.31
N LEU A 226 -23.05 47.01 -18.14
CA LEU A 226 -21.68 47.52 -18.03
C LEU A 226 -21.47 48.78 -18.89
N LYS A 227 -20.76 49.81 -18.37
CA LYS A 227 -19.63 50.57 -19.00
C LYS A 227 -19.29 51.90 -18.30
N GLY A 228 -18.00 52.29 -18.33
CA GLY A 228 -17.42 53.58 -17.84
C GLY A 228 -16.96 53.51 -16.38
N ILE A 229 -15.67 53.59 -15.98
CA ILE A 229 -14.46 54.38 -16.35
C ILE A 229 -14.49 55.83 -15.82
N SER A 230 -13.43 56.22 -15.07
CA SER A 230 -13.01 57.56 -14.56
C SER A 230 -14.05 58.32 -13.70
N ASP A 231 -13.76 58.95 -12.56
CA ASP A 231 -12.57 59.15 -11.70
C ASP A 231 -13.09 59.14 -10.22
N MET A 232 -12.37 59.24 -9.10
CA MET A 232 -11.19 60.04 -8.77
C MET A 232 -10.57 59.55 -7.44
N PHE A 233 -9.24 59.40 -7.36
CA PHE A 233 -8.53 59.00 -6.13
C PHE A 233 -7.91 60.20 -5.41
N SER A 234 -8.13 60.32 -4.10
CA SER A 234 -7.25 60.88 -3.05
C SER A 234 -8.04 60.81 -1.73
N PHE A 235 -7.57 60.20 -0.63
CA PHE A 235 -6.26 60.38 0.01
C PHE A 235 -5.79 59.13 0.80
N SER A 236 -4.49 59.11 1.12
CA SER A 236 -3.86 58.41 2.26
C SER A 236 -3.73 56.87 2.21
N PHE A 237 -2.65 56.42 1.59
CA PHE A 237 -2.08 55.08 1.82
C PHE A 237 -1.41 55.00 3.21
N ILE A 238 -1.86 54.07 4.05
CA ILE A 238 -0.95 53.34 4.95
C ILE A 238 -0.56 52.08 4.18
N GLY A 239 0.68 52.03 3.70
CA GLY A 239 1.17 50.98 2.80
C GLY A 239 1.42 49.65 3.50
N VAL A 240 0.36 48.89 3.78
CA VAL A 240 0.49 47.44 3.95
C VAL A 240 0.69 46.84 2.57
N CYS A 241 1.93 46.48 2.24
CA CYS A 241 2.21 45.66 1.07
C CYS A 241 1.67 44.24 1.33
N VAL A 242 0.40 44.01 0.99
CA VAL A 242 -0.18 42.66 0.95
C VAL A 242 0.40 41.94 -0.25
N CYS A 243 1.63 41.45 -0.09
CA CYS A 243 2.11 40.35 -0.91
C CYS A 243 1.12 39.19 -0.67
N VAL A 244 0.58 38.60 -1.74
CA VAL A 244 -0.34 37.46 -1.65
C VAL A 244 0.46 36.19 -1.35
N CYS A 245 1.08 36.17 -0.17
CA CYS A 245 1.75 35.02 0.39
C CYS A 245 0.70 34.03 0.87
N VAL A 246 0.53 32.96 0.10
CA VAL A 246 -0.08 31.72 0.56
C VAL A 246 0.75 31.18 1.72
N CYS A 247 0.35 31.47 2.97
CA CYS A 247 0.90 30.82 4.17
C CYS A 247 -0.03 31.02 5.39
N SER A 248 -0.48 29.93 6.01
CA SER A 248 -0.79 29.94 7.46
C SER A 248 0.46 29.75 8.32
N TRP A 249 1.62 29.66 7.66
CA TRP A 249 2.90 29.36 8.24
C TRP A 249 3.68 30.65 8.48
N GLU A 250 3.93 30.97 9.74
CA GLU A 250 4.84 32.04 10.12
C GLU A 250 6.24 31.46 10.27
N GLN A 251 7.22 32.04 9.56
CA GLN A 251 8.62 31.73 9.79
C GLN A 251 9.07 32.40 11.10
N ARG A 252 9.60 31.59 12.02
CA ARG A 252 10.20 32.02 13.29
C ARG A 252 11.64 31.53 13.38
N VAL A 253 12.32 32.02 14.40
CA VAL A 253 13.70 31.66 14.75
C VAL A 253 13.68 31.22 16.22
N ASP A 254 14.38 30.13 16.57
CA ASP A 254 14.49 29.66 17.95
C ASP A 254 15.56 30.46 18.73
N GLN A 255 15.84 30.07 19.98
CA GLN A 255 16.86 30.74 20.81
C GLN A 255 18.30 30.46 20.34
N ASN A 256 18.48 29.60 19.33
CA ASN A 256 19.76 29.14 18.79
C ASN A 256 19.88 29.50 17.29
N ASP A 257 19.20 30.56 16.84
CA ASP A 257 19.13 31.04 15.45
C ASP A 257 18.63 30.03 14.40
N ARG A 258 17.97 28.93 14.79
CA ARG A 258 17.41 27.95 13.86
C ARG A 258 16.02 28.35 13.41
N VAL A 259 15.83 28.39 12.08
CA VAL A 259 14.55 28.71 11.46
C VAL A 259 13.56 27.56 11.62
N TYR A 260 12.36 27.84 12.14
CA TYR A 260 11.21 26.94 12.16
C TYR A 260 9.95 27.65 11.65
N TYR A 261 9.01 26.88 11.14
CA TYR A 261 7.76 27.38 10.56
C TYR A 261 6.60 26.96 11.46
N VAL A 262 5.75 27.91 11.84
CA VAL A 262 4.61 27.72 12.73
C VAL A 262 3.31 27.73 11.95
N ASP A 263 2.61 26.61 11.89
CA ASP A 263 1.26 26.57 11.33
C ASP A 263 0.28 27.16 12.34
N HIS A 264 -0.14 28.40 12.12
CA HIS A 264 -1.10 29.06 12.99
C HIS A 264 -2.48 28.41 13.00
N ILE A 265 -2.79 27.54 12.03
CA ILE A 265 -4.06 26.85 11.92
C ILE A 265 -3.98 25.47 12.59
N GLU A 266 -3.04 24.63 12.19
CA GLU A 266 -2.86 23.28 12.77
C GLU A 266 -2.14 23.29 14.14
N LYS A 267 -1.64 24.44 14.60
CA LYS A 267 -0.92 24.63 15.88
C LYS A 267 0.33 23.75 16.03
N ARG A 268 0.95 23.40 14.90
CA ARG A 268 2.20 22.63 14.81
C ARG A 268 3.39 23.50 14.40
N THR A 269 4.58 23.01 14.64
CA THR A 269 5.84 23.60 14.15
C THR A 269 6.62 22.58 13.33
N THR A 270 7.33 23.03 12.30
CA THR A 270 8.27 22.19 11.52
C THR A 270 9.56 22.95 11.25
N TRP A 271 10.67 22.24 11.09
CA TRP A 271 11.96 22.83 10.71
C TRP A 271 12.10 22.98 9.18
N GLU A 272 11.30 22.25 8.40
CA GLU A 272 11.35 22.27 6.94
C GLU A 272 10.43 23.35 6.35
N ARG A 273 10.87 24.01 5.27
CA ARG A 273 10.06 25.04 4.61
C ARG A 273 8.79 24.43 4.03
N PRO A 274 7.58 24.87 4.43
CA PRO A 274 6.33 24.37 3.88
C PRO A 274 6.26 24.65 2.38
N GLU A 275 6.17 23.59 1.58
CA GLU A 275 6.00 23.73 0.13
C GLU A 275 4.64 24.36 -0.21
N PRO A 276 4.52 25.07 -1.35
CA PRO A 276 3.22 25.46 -1.87
C PRO A 276 2.36 24.23 -2.20
N LEU A 277 1.04 24.39 -2.22
CA LEU A 277 0.15 23.36 -2.77
C LEU A 277 0.34 23.27 -4.29
N PRO A 278 0.13 22.09 -4.92
CA PRO A 278 0.13 21.97 -6.38
C PRO A 278 -0.89 22.91 -7.05
N PRO A 279 -0.67 23.31 -8.31
CA PRO A 279 -1.59 24.19 -9.04
C PRO A 279 -3.02 23.65 -9.03
N GLY A 280 -4.00 24.54 -8.81
CA GLY A 280 -5.42 24.18 -8.72
C GLY A 280 -5.91 23.74 -7.33
N TRP A 281 -5.01 23.45 -6.39
CA TRP A 281 -5.39 23.01 -5.04
C TRP A 281 -5.54 24.17 -4.05
N GLU A 282 -6.65 24.15 -3.30
CA GLU A 282 -6.96 25.06 -2.19
C GLU A 282 -7.13 24.25 -0.90
N ARG A 283 -6.58 24.74 0.22
CA ARG A 283 -6.90 24.22 1.55
C ARG A 283 -8.13 24.91 2.11
N ARG A 284 -9.08 24.14 2.63
CA ARG A 284 -10.29 24.61 3.31
C ARG A 284 -10.42 24.04 4.72
N LEU A 285 -11.35 24.62 5.49
CA LEU A 285 -11.81 24.11 6.77
C LEU A 285 -13.26 23.65 6.65
N ASP A 286 -13.59 22.50 7.26
CA ASP A 286 -14.96 22.01 7.33
C ASP A 286 -15.74 22.69 8.49
N PRO A 287 -17.05 22.43 8.65
CA PRO A 287 -17.84 23.01 9.75
C PRO A 287 -17.37 22.62 11.16
N MET A 288 -16.49 21.61 11.29
CA MET A 288 -15.90 21.15 12.55
C MET A 288 -14.50 21.73 12.77
N GLY A 289 -14.01 22.59 11.87
CA GLY A 289 -12.67 23.19 11.93
C GLY A 289 -11.54 22.28 11.46
N ARG A 290 -11.86 21.14 10.82
CA ARG A 290 -10.87 20.17 10.30
C ARG A 290 -10.38 20.63 8.93
N VAL A 291 -9.08 20.44 8.68
CA VAL A 291 -8.44 20.79 7.40
C VAL A 291 -8.78 19.74 6.34
N TYR A 292 -9.18 20.18 5.15
CA TYR A 292 -9.26 19.37 3.94
C TYR A 292 -8.78 20.17 2.72
N TYR A 293 -8.57 19.49 1.60
CA TYR A 293 -8.04 20.07 0.37
C TYR A 293 -9.01 19.85 -0.79
N VAL A 294 -9.11 20.86 -1.66
CA VAL A 294 -10.03 20.91 -2.80
C VAL A 294 -9.25 21.23 -4.07
N ASP A 295 -9.39 20.40 -5.10
CA ASP A 295 -8.90 20.69 -6.43
C ASP A 295 -9.99 21.41 -7.24
N HIS A 296 -9.72 22.63 -7.70
CA HIS A 296 -10.67 23.42 -8.50
C HIS A 296 -10.76 23.01 -9.97
N ILE A 297 -9.75 22.33 -10.49
CA ILE A 297 -9.63 21.91 -11.89
C ILE A 297 -10.50 20.68 -12.12
N ILE A 298 -10.27 19.62 -11.35
CA ILE A 298 -10.99 18.34 -11.45
C ILE A 298 -12.14 18.19 -10.46
N ARG A 299 -12.35 19.17 -9.57
CA ARG A 299 -13.44 19.20 -8.55
C ARG A 299 -13.40 18.02 -7.58
N THR A 300 -12.22 17.53 -7.25
CA THR A 300 -12.01 16.46 -6.26
C THR A 300 -11.66 17.05 -4.90
N THR A 301 -11.78 16.25 -3.84
CA THR A 301 -11.38 16.63 -2.48
C THR A 301 -10.62 15.50 -1.81
N THR A 302 -9.68 15.83 -0.93
CA THR A 302 -9.00 14.85 -0.07
C THR A 302 -8.68 15.45 1.30
N TRP A 303 -8.48 14.58 2.30
CA TRP A 303 -8.03 14.96 3.64
C TRP A 303 -6.49 15.06 3.72
N GLN A 304 -5.77 14.39 2.83
CA GLN A 304 -4.32 14.44 2.77
C GLN A 304 -3.83 15.71 2.05
N ARG A 305 -2.76 16.35 2.56
CA ARG A 305 -2.15 17.49 1.87
C ARG A 305 -1.58 17.01 0.52
N PRO A 306 -2.05 17.54 -0.62
CA PRO A 306 -1.58 17.11 -1.93
C PRO A 306 -0.12 17.53 -2.14
N THR A 307 0.67 16.63 -2.69
CA THR A 307 2.03 16.85 -3.19
C THR A 307 2.06 16.66 -4.70
N LEU A 308 3.15 17.06 -5.37
CA LEU A 308 3.32 16.80 -6.81
C LEU A 308 3.28 15.29 -7.11
N GLU A 309 3.83 14.47 -6.21
CA GLU A 309 3.79 13.01 -6.30
C GLU A 309 2.38 12.44 -6.12
N SER A 310 1.61 12.90 -5.13
CA SER A 310 0.24 12.41 -4.92
C SER A 310 -0.69 12.79 -6.07
N VAL A 311 -0.49 13.98 -6.68
CA VAL A 311 -1.22 14.41 -7.88
C VAL A 311 -0.88 13.51 -9.06
N ARG A 312 0.41 13.25 -9.31
CA ARG A 312 0.86 12.33 -10.37
C ARG A 312 0.29 10.92 -10.19
N ASN A 313 0.35 10.35 -8.99
CA ASN A 313 -0.19 9.01 -8.70
C ASN A 313 -1.70 8.94 -8.97
N TYR A 314 -2.42 10.04 -8.71
CA TYR A 314 -3.84 10.16 -9.02
C TYR A 314 -4.11 10.31 -10.52
N GLU A 315 -3.30 11.07 -11.26
CA GLU A 315 -3.37 11.15 -12.73
C GLU A 315 -3.11 9.78 -13.38
N GLU A 316 -2.11 9.02 -12.90
CA GLU A 316 -1.84 7.66 -13.37
C GLU A 316 -3.03 6.72 -13.11
N TRP A 317 -3.66 6.80 -11.92
CA TRP A 317 -4.90 6.08 -11.61
C TRP A 317 -6.09 6.50 -12.49
N GLN A 318 -6.28 7.79 -12.74
CA GLN A 318 -7.31 8.28 -13.67
C GLN A 318 -7.07 7.79 -15.11
N ASN A 319 -5.82 7.75 -15.56
CA ASN A 319 -5.46 7.26 -16.89
C ASN A 319 -5.77 5.76 -17.03
N GLN A 320 -5.45 4.94 -16.03
CA GLN A 320 -5.90 3.53 -15.98
C GLN A 320 -7.44 3.43 -16.02
N ARG A 321 -8.13 4.27 -15.23
CA ARG A 321 -9.59 4.33 -15.20
C ARG A 321 -10.21 4.68 -16.57
N SER A 322 -9.55 5.51 -17.39
CA SER A 322 -10.03 5.84 -18.73
C SER A 322 -10.07 4.63 -19.68
N GLN A 323 -9.23 3.61 -19.44
CA GLN A 323 -9.13 2.41 -20.27
C GLN A 323 -10.18 1.32 -19.90
N LEU A 324 -11.01 1.56 -18.88
CA LEU A 324 -11.95 0.57 -18.33
C LEU A 324 -13.01 0.07 -19.33
N GLN A 325 -13.33 0.83 -20.39
CA GLN A 325 -14.26 0.33 -21.43
C GLN A 325 -13.72 -0.93 -22.14
N GLY A 326 -12.41 -1.03 -22.34
CA GLY A 326 -11.78 -2.25 -22.88
C GLY A 326 -11.66 -3.37 -21.84
N ALA A 327 -11.36 -3.02 -20.58
CA ALA A 327 -11.26 -3.98 -19.49
C ALA A 327 -12.61 -4.65 -19.17
N MET A 328 -13.72 -3.90 -19.21
CA MET A 328 -15.07 -4.41 -18.90
C MET A 328 -15.50 -5.55 -19.84
N GLN A 329 -15.08 -5.55 -21.11
CA GLN A 329 -15.38 -6.65 -22.04
C GLN A 329 -14.71 -7.95 -21.61
N ARG A 330 -13.44 -7.90 -21.16
CA ARG A 330 -12.72 -9.07 -20.64
C ARG A 330 -13.20 -9.48 -19.25
N PHE A 331 -13.55 -8.50 -18.41
CA PHE A 331 -14.17 -8.75 -17.11
C PHE A 331 -15.47 -9.53 -17.25
N ASN A 332 -16.30 -9.21 -18.25
CA ASN A 332 -17.52 -9.96 -18.57
C ASN A 332 -17.28 -11.39 -19.08
N GLN A 333 -16.07 -11.71 -19.55
CA GLN A 333 -15.67 -13.07 -19.94
C GLN A 333 -15.17 -13.90 -18.74
N ARG A 334 -14.96 -13.28 -17.56
CA ARG A 334 -14.57 -14.02 -16.37
C ARG A 334 -15.71 -14.94 -15.91
N PHE A 335 -15.35 -16.12 -15.45
CA PHE A 335 -16.28 -17.18 -15.03
C PHE A 335 -15.83 -17.81 -13.72
N ILE A 336 -16.63 -18.70 -13.14
CA ILE A 336 -16.19 -19.57 -12.06
C ILE A 336 -17.03 -20.85 -12.07
N TYR A 337 -16.40 -22.00 -11.82
CA TYR A 337 -17.11 -23.28 -11.85
C TYR A 337 -18.27 -23.31 -10.84
N GLY A 338 -19.41 -23.83 -11.25
CA GLY A 338 -20.66 -23.84 -10.47
C GLY A 338 -21.53 -22.59 -10.59
N LEU A 339 -21.04 -21.50 -11.17
CA LEU A 339 -21.84 -20.28 -11.40
C LEU A 339 -22.43 -20.22 -12.82
N GLN A 340 -21.74 -20.80 -13.79
CA GLN A 340 -22.12 -20.77 -15.20
C GLN A 340 -23.37 -21.60 -15.51
N GLU A 341 -23.68 -22.61 -14.68
CA GLU A 341 -24.92 -23.39 -14.76
C GLU A 341 -26.16 -22.59 -14.28
N GLN A 342 -25.99 -21.49 -13.55
CA GLN A 342 -27.09 -20.66 -13.01
C GLN A 342 -27.38 -19.40 -13.84
N LEU A 343 -26.49 -19.02 -14.76
CA LEU A 343 -26.57 -17.76 -15.52
C LEU A 343 -26.92 -17.92 -17.00
N ALA A 344 -27.10 -19.14 -17.49
CA ALA A 344 -27.49 -19.42 -18.87
C ALA A 344 -29.02 -19.33 -19.06
N PRO A 345 -29.54 -18.46 -19.94
CA PRO A 345 -30.95 -18.48 -20.31
C PRO A 345 -31.22 -19.66 -21.25
N THR A 346 -32.14 -20.55 -20.82
CA THR A 346 -32.77 -21.62 -21.62
C THR A 346 -31.87 -22.64 -22.33
N ALA A 347 -31.53 -23.72 -21.62
CA ALA A 347 -31.81 -25.09 -22.08
C ALA A 347 -31.79 -26.05 -20.88
N ASN A 348 -32.71 -27.02 -20.83
CA ASN A 348 -32.84 -27.96 -19.71
C ASN A 348 -31.68 -28.98 -19.64
N LYS A 349 -30.53 -28.54 -19.14
CA LYS A 349 -29.62 -29.43 -18.41
C LYS A 349 -29.96 -29.32 -16.94
N GLU A 350 -30.93 -30.12 -16.52
CA GLU A 350 -31.10 -30.45 -15.10
C GLU A 350 -29.74 -30.89 -14.55
N PHE A 351 -29.38 -30.37 -13.37
CA PHE A 351 -28.21 -30.84 -12.63
C PHE A 351 -28.36 -32.35 -12.43
N ASP A 352 -27.41 -33.11 -12.95
CA ASP A 352 -27.46 -34.56 -12.97
C ASP A 352 -26.56 -35.12 -11.86
N PRO A 353 -27.13 -35.55 -10.71
CA PRO A 353 -26.35 -35.98 -9.56
C PRO A 353 -25.55 -37.27 -9.80
N LEU A 354 -25.70 -37.91 -10.95
CA LEU A 354 -25.05 -39.19 -11.31
C LEU A 354 -23.85 -39.02 -12.28
N GLY A 355 -23.43 -37.79 -12.61
CA GLY A 355 -22.29 -37.53 -13.49
C GLY A 355 -22.63 -37.71 -14.99
N PRO A 356 -21.66 -37.92 -15.90
CA PRO A 356 -21.94 -38.13 -17.32
C PRO A 356 -22.52 -39.53 -17.61
N LEU A 357 -23.30 -39.66 -18.69
CA LEU A 357 -23.79 -40.96 -19.16
C LEU A 357 -22.65 -41.86 -19.66
N PRO A 358 -22.79 -43.21 -19.58
CA PRO A 358 -21.79 -44.13 -20.10
C PRO A 358 -21.61 -43.99 -21.63
N PRO A 359 -20.42 -44.31 -22.19
CA PRO A 359 -20.18 -44.21 -23.62
C PRO A 359 -21.20 -44.97 -24.46
N GLY A 360 -21.76 -44.32 -25.48
CA GLY A 360 -22.78 -44.90 -26.36
C GLY A 360 -24.23 -44.68 -25.93
N TRP A 361 -24.49 -43.99 -24.81
CA TRP A 361 -25.84 -43.64 -24.34
C TRP A 361 -26.18 -42.16 -24.55
N GLU A 362 -27.40 -41.86 -25.02
CA GLU A 362 -27.95 -40.51 -25.21
C GLU A 362 -29.27 -40.35 -24.43
N LYS A 363 -29.40 -39.28 -23.63
CA LYS A 363 -30.65 -38.88 -22.97
C LYS A 363 -31.52 -38.10 -23.96
N ARG A 364 -32.74 -38.56 -24.19
CA ARG A 364 -33.76 -37.89 -25.02
C ARG A 364 -35.05 -37.67 -24.23
N THR A 365 -35.94 -36.87 -24.81
CA THR A 365 -37.24 -36.55 -24.24
C THR A 365 -38.31 -36.70 -25.30
N ASP A 366 -39.42 -37.35 -24.97
CA ASP A 366 -40.55 -37.54 -25.88
C ASP A 366 -41.43 -36.27 -26.01
N SER A 367 -42.44 -36.32 -26.88
CA SER A 367 -43.42 -35.23 -27.07
C SER A 367 -44.25 -34.92 -25.82
N ASN A 368 -44.29 -35.82 -24.83
CA ASN A 368 -45.00 -35.68 -23.56
C ASN A 368 -44.07 -35.23 -22.43
N ARG A 369 -42.85 -34.79 -22.74
CA ARG A 369 -41.79 -34.39 -21.79
C ARG A 369 -41.26 -35.53 -20.88
N ARG A 370 -41.49 -36.79 -21.22
CA ARG A 370 -40.92 -37.94 -20.50
C ARG A 370 -39.53 -38.26 -21.04
N MET A 371 -38.60 -38.50 -20.13
CA MET A 371 -37.20 -38.77 -20.45
C MET A 371 -37.00 -40.25 -20.75
N TYR A 372 -36.18 -40.56 -21.75
CA TYR A 372 -35.79 -41.91 -22.11
C TYR A 372 -34.34 -41.93 -22.63
N PHE A 373 -33.69 -43.08 -22.56
CA PHE A 373 -32.28 -43.26 -22.85
C PHE A 373 -32.10 -44.18 -24.06
N VAL A 374 -31.27 -43.77 -25.01
CA VAL A 374 -30.98 -44.48 -26.26
C VAL A 374 -29.57 -45.02 -26.21
N HIS A 375 -29.40 -46.33 -26.39
CA HIS A 375 -28.08 -46.95 -26.56
C HIS A 375 -27.78 -47.12 -28.05
N HIS A 376 -26.88 -46.30 -28.59
CA HIS A 376 -26.55 -46.31 -30.02
C HIS A 376 -25.91 -47.63 -30.50
N PRO A 377 -25.00 -48.29 -29.75
CA PRO A 377 -24.40 -49.56 -30.17
C PRO A 377 -25.39 -50.71 -30.35
N THR A 378 -26.39 -50.85 -29.47
CA THR A 378 -27.42 -51.92 -29.56
C THR A 378 -28.73 -51.46 -30.20
N ARG A 379 -28.86 -50.17 -30.50
CA ARG A 379 -30.07 -49.50 -31.01
C ARG A 379 -31.32 -49.74 -30.14
N SER A 380 -31.14 -49.91 -28.84
CA SER A 380 -32.21 -50.10 -27.87
C SER A 380 -32.56 -48.79 -27.15
N THR A 381 -33.80 -48.69 -26.67
CA THR A 381 -34.29 -47.56 -25.86
C THR A 381 -34.89 -48.07 -24.56
N GLN A 382 -34.66 -47.36 -23.46
CA GLN A 382 -35.24 -47.65 -22.14
C GLN A 382 -35.68 -46.37 -21.45
N TRP A 383 -36.55 -46.47 -20.44
CA TRP A 383 -37.06 -45.30 -19.70
C TRP A 383 -36.21 -45.00 -18.46
N GLU A 384 -35.54 -46.03 -17.96
CA GLU A 384 -34.68 -46.05 -16.78
C GLU A 384 -33.26 -45.59 -17.13
N ASP A 385 -32.59 -44.93 -16.20
CA ASP A 385 -31.25 -44.41 -16.44
C ASP A 385 -30.19 -45.53 -16.44
N PRO A 386 -29.34 -45.67 -17.48
CA PRO A 386 -28.31 -46.71 -17.51
C PRO A 386 -27.28 -46.57 -16.38
N ARG A 387 -27.15 -45.40 -15.72
CA ARG A 387 -26.30 -45.22 -14.52
C ARG A 387 -26.93 -45.78 -13.26
N THR A 388 -28.25 -45.97 -13.24
CA THR A 388 -28.97 -46.56 -12.09
C THR A 388 -29.06 -48.08 -12.15
N GLN A 389 -28.76 -48.69 -13.30
CA GLN A 389 -28.91 -50.13 -13.50
C GLN A 389 -27.57 -50.86 -13.36
N GLY A 390 -27.31 -51.38 -12.16
CA GLY A 390 -26.43 -52.54 -11.99
C GLY A 390 -24.96 -52.29 -11.63
N LEU A 391 -24.67 -51.48 -10.60
CA LEU A 391 -23.55 -51.74 -9.66
C LEU A 391 -23.48 -50.79 -8.44
N LEU A 392 -24.21 -49.67 -8.44
CA LEU A 392 -24.24 -48.71 -7.34
C LEU A 392 -25.68 -48.55 -6.80
N ASN A 393 -25.80 -48.44 -5.48
CA ASN A 393 -27.08 -48.55 -4.76
C ASN A 393 -28.03 -47.37 -5.05
N GLU A 394 -29.32 -47.65 -5.24
CA GLU A 394 -30.37 -46.69 -5.67
C GLU A 394 -30.62 -45.51 -4.71
N LYS A 395 -30.04 -45.55 -3.51
CA LYS A 395 -30.24 -44.50 -2.49
C LYS A 395 -29.33 -43.29 -2.78
N PRO A 396 -29.81 -42.05 -2.58
CA PRO A 396 -28.93 -40.90 -2.57
C PRO A 396 -27.87 -41.06 -1.47
N LEU A 397 -26.70 -40.47 -1.66
CA LEU A 397 -25.67 -40.41 -0.60
C LEU A 397 -26.23 -39.64 0.61
N PRO A 398 -25.87 -40.03 1.85
CA PRO A 398 -26.27 -39.27 3.03
C PRO A 398 -25.75 -37.83 2.97
N GLU A 399 -26.41 -36.91 3.68
CA GLU A 399 -26.02 -35.50 3.67
C GLU A 399 -24.54 -35.33 4.08
N GLY A 400 -23.80 -34.56 3.29
CA GLY A 400 -22.36 -34.36 3.48
C GLY A 400 -21.45 -35.48 2.94
N TRP A 401 -21.97 -36.46 2.20
CA TRP A 401 -21.15 -37.48 1.51
C TRP A 401 -21.05 -37.23 0.00
N GLU A 402 -19.83 -37.33 -0.54
CA GLU A 402 -19.50 -37.23 -1.96
C GLU A 402 -18.85 -38.54 -2.45
N MET A 403 -19.07 -38.95 -3.69
CA MET A 403 -18.39 -40.08 -4.33
C MET A 403 -17.42 -39.58 -5.41
N ARG A 404 -16.21 -40.13 -5.42
CA ARG A 404 -15.11 -39.79 -6.34
C ARG A 404 -14.47 -41.07 -6.87
N PHE A 405 -13.49 -40.94 -7.76
CA PHE A 405 -12.73 -42.06 -8.33
C PHE A 405 -11.23 -41.80 -8.23
N THR A 406 -10.43 -42.86 -8.01
CA THR A 406 -8.96 -42.79 -8.12
C THR A 406 -8.51 -42.60 -9.57
N VAL A 407 -7.21 -42.37 -9.79
CA VAL A 407 -6.61 -42.34 -11.13
C VAL A 407 -6.81 -43.66 -11.90
N ASP A 408 -6.92 -44.78 -11.18
CA ASP A 408 -7.19 -46.11 -11.72
C ASP A 408 -8.71 -46.40 -11.90
N GLY A 409 -9.56 -45.39 -11.69
CA GLY A 409 -11.01 -45.51 -11.86
C GLY A 409 -11.75 -46.21 -10.71
N ILE A 410 -11.13 -46.38 -9.55
CA ILE A 410 -11.73 -47.06 -8.39
C ILE A 410 -12.58 -46.08 -7.58
N PRO A 411 -13.89 -46.35 -7.34
CA PRO A 411 -14.72 -45.45 -6.56
C PRO A 411 -14.27 -45.37 -5.09
N TYR A 412 -14.38 -44.18 -4.51
CA TYR A 412 -14.20 -43.92 -3.09
C TYR A 412 -15.16 -42.82 -2.61
N PHE A 413 -15.40 -42.78 -1.31
CA PHE A 413 -16.40 -41.93 -0.67
C PHE A 413 -15.73 -40.94 0.28
N VAL A 414 -16.26 -39.72 0.30
CA VAL A 414 -15.74 -38.58 1.03
C VAL A 414 -16.80 -38.14 2.04
N ASP A 415 -16.53 -38.34 3.32
CA ASP A 415 -17.37 -37.85 4.41
C ASP A 415 -16.93 -36.43 4.78
N HIS A 416 -17.65 -35.42 4.32
CA HIS A 416 -17.38 -34.03 4.66
C HIS A 416 -17.74 -33.66 6.11
N ASN A 417 -18.58 -34.45 6.78
CA ASN A 417 -18.95 -34.22 8.17
C ASN A 417 -17.79 -34.62 9.10
N ARG A 418 -17.18 -35.78 8.83
CA ARG A 418 -16.05 -36.32 9.59
C ARG A 418 -14.67 -35.93 9.04
N LYS A 419 -14.63 -35.30 7.85
CA LYS A 419 -13.41 -34.91 7.11
C LYS A 419 -12.51 -36.12 6.80
N THR A 420 -13.12 -37.23 6.45
CA THR A 420 -12.45 -38.50 6.14
C THR A 420 -12.82 -38.99 4.75
N THR A 421 -12.00 -39.88 4.19
CA THR A 421 -12.34 -40.64 2.98
C THR A 421 -12.25 -42.13 3.26
N THR A 422 -13.06 -42.91 2.56
CA THR A 422 -13.14 -44.36 2.73
C THR A 422 -13.54 -45.01 1.40
N TYR A 423 -13.09 -46.24 1.15
CA TYR A 423 -13.62 -47.03 0.03
C TYR A 423 -14.99 -47.65 0.33
N ILE A 424 -15.47 -47.54 1.58
CA ILE A 424 -16.76 -48.07 2.03
C ILE A 424 -17.89 -47.13 1.64
N ASP A 425 -18.83 -47.60 0.83
CA ASP A 425 -20.04 -46.85 0.48
C ASP A 425 -20.94 -46.67 1.71
N PRO A 426 -21.23 -45.43 2.16
CA PRO A 426 -22.02 -45.16 3.36
C PRO A 426 -23.47 -45.66 3.28
N ARG A 427 -23.96 -46.00 2.08
CA ARG A 427 -25.33 -46.50 1.83
C ARG A 427 -25.43 -48.02 1.90
N THR A 428 -24.31 -48.74 1.78
CA THR A 428 -24.30 -50.22 1.70
C THR A 428 -23.37 -50.90 2.68
N GLY A 429 -22.36 -50.20 3.22
CA GLY A 429 -21.27 -50.79 3.99
C GLY A 429 -20.31 -51.64 3.15
N LYS A 430 -20.45 -51.70 1.81
CA LYS A 430 -19.54 -52.44 0.93
C LYS A 430 -18.32 -51.58 0.58
N SER A 431 -17.12 -52.18 0.64
CA SER A 431 -15.91 -51.52 0.17
C SER A 431 -15.75 -51.69 -1.34
N SER A 432 -15.36 -50.60 -2.03
CA SER A 432 -14.95 -50.61 -3.43
C SER A 432 -13.53 -51.15 -3.63
N LEU A 433 -12.73 -51.23 -2.56
CA LEU A 433 -11.37 -51.77 -2.55
C LEU A 433 -11.02 -52.28 -1.14
N GLU A 434 -10.47 -53.48 -1.03
CA GLU A 434 -9.91 -53.97 0.23
C GLU A 434 -8.44 -53.55 0.35
N ASN A 435 -8.04 -53.01 1.51
CA ASN A 435 -6.67 -52.55 1.81
C ASN A 435 -6.06 -51.57 0.79
N GLY A 436 -6.89 -50.70 0.19
CA GLY A 436 -6.43 -49.63 -0.68
C GLY A 436 -5.58 -48.57 0.04
N PRO A 437 -4.76 -47.78 -0.68
CA PRO A 437 -3.96 -46.70 -0.09
C PRO A 437 -4.88 -45.67 0.58
N GLN A 438 -4.44 -45.14 1.72
CA GLN A 438 -5.21 -44.14 2.46
C GLN A 438 -5.28 -42.85 1.65
N ILE A 439 -6.44 -42.61 1.03
CA ILE A 439 -6.73 -41.34 0.37
C ILE A 439 -6.82 -40.24 1.45
N THR A 440 -6.26 -39.08 1.15
CA THR A 440 -6.38 -37.89 2.01
C THR A 440 -7.67 -37.16 1.68
N TYR A 441 -8.41 -36.73 2.70
CA TYR A 441 -9.56 -35.85 2.52
C TYR A 441 -9.13 -34.52 1.90
N VAL A 442 -9.54 -34.29 0.65
CA VAL A 442 -9.33 -33.03 -0.06
C VAL A 442 -10.66 -32.64 -0.70
N ARG A 443 -11.28 -31.55 -0.23
CA ARG A 443 -12.24 -30.82 -1.07
C ARG A 443 -11.44 -30.07 -2.12
N ASP A 444 -11.66 -30.37 -3.39
CA ASP A 444 -11.20 -29.49 -4.45
C ASP A 444 -11.96 -28.15 -4.44
N PHE A 445 -11.46 -27.18 -5.19
CA PHE A 445 -12.02 -25.83 -5.23
C PHE A 445 -13.48 -25.81 -5.72
N LYS A 446 -13.82 -26.68 -6.68
CA LYS A 446 -15.18 -26.80 -7.22
C LYS A 446 -16.17 -27.28 -6.16
N ALA A 447 -15.82 -28.31 -5.39
CA ALA A 447 -16.63 -28.80 -4.28
C ALA A 447 -16.78 -27.76 -3.15
N LYS A 448 -15.70 -27.04 -2.80
CA LYS A 448 -15.77 -25.91 -1.85
C LYS A 448 -16.73 -24.82 -2.36
N MET A 449 -16.63 -24.45 -3.64
CA MET A 449 -17.48 -23.43 -4.27
C MET A 449 -18.96 -23.84 -4.25
N HIS A 450 -19.30 -25.06 -4.65
CA HIS A 450 -20.68 -25.54 -4.60
C HIS A 450 -21.26 -25.50 -3.18
N TYR A 451 -20.50 -25.95 -2.18
CA TYR A 451 -20.91 -25.91 -0.77
C TYR A 451 -21.12 -24.46 -0.28
N PHE A 452 -20.24 -23.54 -0.66
CA PHE A 452 -20.39 -22.11 -0.36
C PHE A 452 -21.63 -21.50 -1.02
N ARG A 453 -21.88 -21.82 -2.31
CA ARG A 453 -23.03 -21.33 -3.07
C ARG A 453 -24.36 -21.83 -2.49
N PHE A 454 -24.42 -23.10 -2.08
CA PHE A 454 -25.56 -23.66 -1.36
C PHE A 454 -25.89 -22.84 -0.12
N TRP A 455 -24.91 -22.56 0.75
CA TRP A 455 -25.17 -21.73 1.95
C TRP A 455 -25.59 -20.29 1.63
N CYS A 456 -25.05 -19.67 0.57
CA CYS A 456 -25.54 -18.36 0.12
C CYS A 456 -27.01 -18.41 -0.32
N GLN A 457 -27.44 -19.47 -1.00
CA GLN A 457 -28.85 -19.68 -1.37
C GLN A 457 -29.75 -19.90 -0.15
N GLN A 458 -29.32 -20.71 0.82
CA GLN A 458 -30.08 -20.94 2.07
C GLN A 458 -30.20 -19.68 2.95
N LEU A 459 -29.25 -18.74 2.83
CA LEU A 459 -29.26 -17.45 3.51
C LEU A 459 -29.91 -16.32 2.69
N ALA A 460 -30.32 -16.58 1.45
CA ALA A 460 -30.91 -15.58 0.57
C ALA A 460 -32.31 -15.20 1.04
N ILE A 461 -32.56 -13.90 1.19
CA ILE A 461 -33.86 -13.40 1.64
C ILE A 461 -34.73 -13.11 0.42
N PRO A 462 -36.02 -13.51 0.40
CA PRO A 462 -36.93 -13.19 -0.69
C PRO A 462 -37.08 -11.68 -0.95
N GLN A 463 -37.66 -11.35 -2.11
CA GLN A 463 -37.78 -9.98 -2.64
C GLN A 463 -36.42 -9.40 -3.12
N HIS A 464 -36.42 -8.10 -3.40
CA HIS A 464 -35.28 -7.35 -3.95
C HIS A 464 -35.00 -6.08 -3.14
N ILE A 465 -33.79 -5.55 -3.21
CA ILE A 465 -33.47 -4.16 -2.84
C ILE A 465 -33.10 -3.36 -4.08
N LYS A 466 -33.53 -2.09 -4.12
CA LYS A 466 -33.19 -1.15 -5.19
C LYS A 466 -32.06 -0.24 -4.71
N ILE A 467 -31.01 -0.12 -5.51
CA ILE A 467 -29.87 0.77 -5.26
C ILE A 467 -29.77 1.74 -6.44
N HIS A 468 -30.01 3.02 -6.17
CA HIS A 468 -30.08 4.10 -7.16
C HIS A 468 -28.76 4.89 -7.17
N VAL A 469 -27.95 4.74 -8.21
CA VAL A 469 -26.56 5.25 -8.24
C VAL A 469 -26.30 6.03 -9.51
N SER A 470 -25.73 7.23 -9.41
CA SER A 470 -25.29 7.99 -10.58
C SER A 470 -23.85 7.62 -10.93
N ARG A 471 -23.53 7.51 -12.23
CA ARG A 471 -22.16 7.24 -12.69
C ARG A 471 -21.14 8.31 -12.27
N LYS A 472 -21.60 9.52 -11.91
CA LYS A 472 -20.74 10.63 -11.47
C LYS A 472 -20.43 10.62 -9.96
N THR A 473 -21.30 10.02 -9.16
CA THR A 473 -21.24 9.98 -7.69
C THR A 473 -21.29 8.54 -7.16
N LEU A 474 -20.84 7.60 -8.00
CA LEU A 474 -21.02 6.16 -7.83
C LEU A 474 -20.61 5.65 -6.44
N PHE A 475 -19.46 6.11 -5.94
CA PHE A 475 -18.95 5.72 -4.62
C PHE A 475 -19.85 6.24 -3.50
N GLU A 476 -20.15 7.53 -3.46
CA GLU A 476 -20.94 8.16 -2.40
C GLU A 476 -22.39 7.68 -2.40
N ASP A 477 -23.03 7.59 -3.56
CA ASP A 477 -24.39 7.07 -3.69
C ASP A 477 -24.48 5.61 -3.20
N SER A 478 -23.46 4.79 -3.51
CA SER A 478 -23.38 3.39 -3.05
C SER A 478 -23.11 3.31 -1.55
N PHE A 479 -22.20 4.14 -1.03
CA PHE A 479 -21.85 4.24 0.38
C PHE A 479 -23.07 4.57 1.24
N GLN A 480 -23.76 5.68 0.92
CA GLN A 480 -24.95 6.12 1.64
C GLN A 480 -26.03 5.02 1.69
N GLN A 481 -26.35 4.42 0.55
CA GLN A 481 -27.39 3.39 0.48
C GLN A 481 -26.99 2.11 1.25
N ILE A 482 -25.82 1.54 0.98
CA ILE A 482 -25.40 0.26 1.60
C ILE A 482 -25.17 0.40 3.11
N MET A 483 -24.76 1.57 3.59
CA MET A 483 -24.64 1.84 5.02
C MET A 483 -26.00 2.11 5.69
N SER A 484 -26.95 2.75 4.98
CA SER A 484 -28.33 2.93 5.48
C SER A 484 -29.17 1.65 5.50
N CYS A 485 -28.89 0.69 4.62
CA CYS A 485 -29.56 -0.60 4.60
C CYS A 485 -29.23 -1.43 5.86
N HIS A 486 -30.23 -2.15 6.38
CA HIS A 486 -30.00 -3.19 7.37
C HIS A 486 -29.18 -4.33 6.73
N PRO A 487 -28.13 -4.88 7.37
CA PRO A 487 -27.16 -5.73 6.67
C PRO A 487 -27.74 -7.02 6.10
N GLN A 488 -28.79 -7.55 6.74
CA GLN A 488 -29.47 -8.76 6.26
C GLN A 488 -30.21 -8.51 4.94
N ASP A 489 -30.73 -7.30 4.69
CA ASP A 489 -31.43 -6.98 3.44
C ASP A 489 -30.48 -6.96 2.24
N LEU A 490 -29.18 -6.79 2.46
CA LEU A 490 -28.14 -6.93 1.42
C LEU A 490 -28.01 -8.38 0.90
N ARG A 491 -28.67 -9.36 1.53
CA ARG A 491 -28.81 -10.75 1.05
C ARG A 491 -30.03 -10.97 0.13
N ARG A 492 -30.88 -9.95 -0.06
CA ARG A 492 -31.96 -9.97 -1.06
C ARG A 492 -31.39 -9.78 -2.46
N ARG A 493 -32.17 -10.10 -3.50
CA ARG A 493 -31.76 -9.85 -4.88
C ARG A 493 -31.47 -8.36 -5.09
N LEU A 494 -30.25 -8.04 -5.56
CA LEU A 494 -29.87 -6.67 -5.88
C LEU A 494 -30.54 -6.24 -7.20
N TRP A 495 -31.05 -5.02 -7.21
CA TRP A 495 -31.52 -4.31 -8.41
C TRP A 495 -30.81 -2.96 -8.48
N ILE A 496 -29.85 -2.85 -9.40
CA ILE A 496 -29.06 -1.63 -9.55
C ILE A 496 -29.69 -0.75 -10.63
N ILE A 497 -29.88 0.52 -10.32
CA ILE A 497 -30.57 1.49 -11.18
C ILE A 497 -29.64 2.69 -11.38
N PHE A 498 -29.19 2.89 -12.62
CA PHE A 498 -28.54 4.13 -13.05
C PHE A 498 -29.62 5.12 -13.53
N PRO A 499 -29.89 6.24 -12.82
CA PRO A 499 -30.97 7.14 -13.20
C PRO A 499 -30.75 7.77 -14.58
N GLY A 500 -31.75 7.65 -15.46
CA GLY A 500 -31.69 8.14 -16.84
C GLY A 500 -31.18 7.12 -17.86
N GLU A 501 -30.86 5.90 -17.45
CA GLU A 501 -30.41 4.82 -18.34
C GLU A 501 -31.43 3.67 -18.36
N GLU A 502 -31.82 3.20 -19.55
CA GLU A 502 -32.69 2.02 -19.70
C GLU A 502 -31.91 0.72 -19.55
N GLY A 503 -31.89 0.18 -18.32
CA GLY A 503 -31.27 -1.10 -18.00
C GLY A 503 -32.28 -2.17 -17.59
N LEU A 504 -32.50 -3.19 -18.43
CA LEU A 504 -33.22 -4.40 -18.02
C LEU A 504 -32.28 -5.28 -17.17
N ASP A 505 -32.43 -5.24 -15.85
CA ASP A 505 -31.49 -5.90 -14.92
C ASP A 505 -31.67 -7.43 -14.82
N TYR A 506 -31.29 -8.10 -15.91
CA TYR A 506 -30.94 -9.52 -15.97
C TYR A 506 -29.56 -9.82 -15.33
N GLY A 507 -29.08 -8.97 -14.41
CA GLY A 507 -27.81 -9.13 -13.71
C GLY A 507 -26.58 -8.68 -14.49
N GLY A 508 -26.77 -7.93 -15.58
CA GLY A 508 -25.71 -7.22 -16.32
C GLY A 508 -25.36 -5.89 -15.66
N VAL A 509 -26.37 -5.07 -15.33
CA VAL A 509 -26.21 -3.78 -14.63
C VAL A 509 -25.55 -3.98 -13.27
N ALA A 510 -25.97 -5.01 -12.52
CA ALA A 510 -25.31 -5.38 -11.28
C ALA A 510 -23.83 -5.77 -11.46
N ARG A 511 -23.46 -6.48 -12.54
CA ARG A 511 -22.05 -6.82 -12.83
C ARG A 511 -21.21 -5.58 -13.11
N GLU A 512 -21.75 -4.64 -13.90
CA GLU A 512 -21.11 -3.36 -14.16
C GLU A 512 -20.90 -2.54 -12.88
N TRP A 513 -21.91 -2.49 -12.00
CA TRP A 513 -21.81 -1.77 -10.74
C TRP A 513 -20.72 -2.33 -9.81
N PHE A 514 -20.63 -3.66 -9.65
CA PHE A 514 -19.54 -4.28 -8.89
C PHE A 514 -18.16 -3.97 -9.51
N PHE A 515 -18.03 -4.04 -10.84
CA PHE A 515 -16.79 -3.70 -11.55
C PHE A 515 -16.36 -2.24 -11.32
N LEU A 516 -17.25 -1.28 -11.57
CA LEU A 516 -16.97 0.15 -11.45
C LEU A 516 -16.69 0.54 -9.99
N LEU A 517 -17.53 0.10 -9.04
CA LEU A 517 -17.35 0.41 -7.62
C LEU A 517 -16.06 -0.22 -7.06
N SER A 518 -15.65 -1.39 -7.57
CA SER A 518 -14.38 -2.02 -7.19
C SER A 518 -13.14 -1.22 -7.61
N HIS A 519 -13.24 -0.35 -8.61
CA HIS A 519 -12.19 0.62 -8.93
C HIS A 519 -12.30 1.88 -8.05
N GLU A 520 -13.51 2.39 -7.82
CA GLU A 520 -13.73 3.59 -6.98
C GLU A 520 -13.21 3.45 -5.54
N VAL A 521 -13.35 2.27 -4.92
CA VAL A 521 -12.83 2.01 -3.56
C VAL A 521 -11.31 2.16 -3.45
N LEU A 522 -10.60 2.16 -4.59
CA LEU A 522 -9.15 2.30 -4.69
C LEU A 522 -8.69 3.72 -5.04
N ASN A 523 -9.61 4.69 -5.12
CA ASN A 523 -9.30 6.09 -5.39
C ASN A 523 -8.34 6.64 -4.30
N PRO A 524 -7.10 7.06 -4.67
CA PRO A 524 -6.10 7.57 -3.71
C PRO A 524 -6.61 8.74 -2.85
N MET A 525 -7.56 9.54 -3.35
CA MET A 525 -8.09 10.72 -2.64
C MET A 525 -8.86 10.38 -1.36
N TYR A 526 -9.38 9.15 -1.23
CA TYR A 526 -10.02 8.68 0.02
C TYR A 526 -9.01 8.24 1.08
N CYS A 527 -7.72 8.12 0.74
CA CYS A 527 -6.61 7.72 1.62
C CYS A 527 -6.78 6.35 2.28
N LEU A 528 -7.59 5.44 1.72
CA LEU A 528 -7.91 4.14 2.33
C LEU A 528 -6.86 3.08 2.02
N PHE A 529 -6.37 3.03 0.78
CA PHE A 529 -5.38 2.05 0.34
C PHE A 529 -4.14 2.76 -0.20
N GLU A 530 -3.03 2.04 -0.15
CA GLU A 530 -1.76 2.38 -0.77
C GLU A 530 -1.23 1.17 -1.55
N TYR A 531 -0.33 1.41 -2.50
CA TYR A 531 0.38 0.35 -3.19
C TYR A 531 1.58 -0.11 -2.34
N ALA A 532 1.79 -1.43 -2.26
CA ALA A 532 2.94 -2.01 -1.59
C ALA A 532 4.17 -1.92 -2.51
N GLY A 533 5.15 -1.11 -2.13
CA GLY A 533 6.36 -0.87 -2.92
C GLY A 533 6.18 0.19 -4.02
N LYS A 534 6.98 0.12 -5.07
CA LYS A 534 7.04 1.11 -6.16
C LYS A 534 6.04 0.87 -7.30
N ASP A 535 5.20 -0.17 -7.23
CA ASP A 535 4.40 -0.65 -8.36
C ASP A 535 2.90 -0.80 -8.06
N ASN A 536 2.09 -0.39 -9.04
CA ASN A 536 0.64 -0.15 -8.93
C ASN A 536 -0.23 -1.43 -8.89
N TYR A 537 0.25 -2.56 -8.36
CA TYR A 537 -0.42 -3.87 -8.48
C TYR A 537 -0.88 -4.55 -7.20
N CYS A 538 -0.16 -4.39 -6.07
CA CYS A 538 -0.54 -5.00 -4.79
C CYS A 538 -1.02 -3.93 -3.82
N LEU A 539 -2.32 -3.91 -3.55
CA LEU A 539 -2.94 -2.95 -2.65
C LEU A 539 -2.95 -3.45 -1.21
N GLN A 540 -2.59 -2.56 -0.29
CA GLN A 540 -2.70 -2.74 1.15
C GLN A 540 -3.47 -1.60 1.79
N ILE A 541 -4.00 -1.82 3.00
CA ILE A 541 -4.60 -0.75 3.81
C ILE A 541 -3.51 0.29 4.09
N ASN A 542 -3.81 1.56 3.84
CA ASN A 542 -2.92 2.67 4.21
C ASN A 542 -2.93 2.85 5.74
N PRO A 543 -1.78 2.71 6.44
CA PRO A 543 -1.72 2.90 7.89
C PRO A 543 -2.05 4.33 8.34
N ALA A 544 -1.81 5.33 7.48
CA ALA A 544 -2.16 6.73 7.69
C ALA A 544 -3.61 7.07 7.27
N SER A 545 -4.46 6.08 6.96
CA SER A 545 -5.86 6.29 6.57
C SER A 545 -6.70 7.05 7.61
N SER A 546 -6.27 7.11 8.88
CA SER A 546 -6.86 7.94 9.93
C SER A 546 -6.85 9.45 9.63
N ILE A 547 -6.07 9.90 8.63
CA ILE A 547 -6.17 11.25 8.07
C ILE A 547 -7.58 11.54 7.51
N ASN A 548 -8.27 10.52 7.01
CA ASN A 548 -9.68 10.58 6.67
C ASN A 548 -10.51 10.22 7.92
N PRO A 549 -11.23 11.17 8.54
CA PRO A 549 -11.91 10.95 9.81
C PRO A 549 -13.07 9.94 9.73
N ASP A 550 -13.53 9.61 8.52
CA ASP A 550 -14.57 8.62 8.28
C ASP A 550 -14.01 7.28 7.75
N HIS A 551 -12.69 7.09 7.75
CA HIS A 551 -12.03 5.89 7.18
C HIS A 551 -12.59 4.57 7.71
N LEU A 552 -12.86 4.43 9.02
CA LEU A 552 -13.46 3.21 9.59
C LEU A 552 -14.86 2.93 9.02
N LYS A 553 -15.67 3.95 8.75
CA LYS A 553 -16.99 3.79 8.10
C LYS A 553 -16.82 3.31 6.66
N TYR A 554 -15.83 3.86 5.93
CA TYR A 554 -15.50 3.40 4.59
C TYR A 554 -14.97 1.97 4.58
N PHE A 555 -14.11 1.56 5.53
CA PHE A 555 -13.70 0.15 5.66
C PHE A 555 -14.86 -0.78 5.97
N LYS A 556 -15.79 -0.39 6.86
CA LYS A 556 -17.02 -1.15 7.13
C LYS A 556 -17.91 -1.28 5.89
N PHE A 557 -18.06 -0.20 5.12
CA PHE A 557 -18.74 -0.23 3.82
C PHE A 557 -18.07 -1.18 2.82
N ILE A 558 -16.74 -1.11 2.68
CA ILE A 558 -15.98 -1.99 1.80
C ILE A 558 -16.13 -3.45 2.26
N GLY A 559 -16.11 -3.72 3.57
CA GLY A 559 -16.43 -5.04 4.14
C GLY A 559 -17.78 -5.59 3.67
N ARG A 560 -18.84 -4.79 3.79
CA ARG A 560 -20.19 -5.12 3.27
C ARG A 560 -20.16 -5.37 1.76
N PHE A 561 -19.50 -4.51 0.98
CA PHE A 561 -19.40 -4.61 -0.48
C PHE A 561 -18.69 -5.90 -0.94
N ILE A 562 -17.54 -6.25 -0.35
CA ILE A 562 -16.81 -7.48 -0.68
C ILE A 562 -17.62 -8.72 -0.27
N ALA A 563 -18.31 -8.69 0.88
CA ALA A 563 -19.22 -9.74 1.29
C ALA A 563 -20.43 -9.89 0.34
N MET A 564 -21.00 -8.79 -0.16
CA MET A 564 -22.05 -8.80 -1.19
C MET A 564 -21.55 -9.41 -2.50
N ALA A 565 -20.32 -9.09 -2.93
CA ALA A 565 -19.72 -9.65 -4.14
C ALA A 565 -19.64 -11.19 -4.05
N LEU A 566 -19.08 -11.69 -2.94
CA LEU A 566 -19.04 -13.12 -2.64
C LEU A 566 -20.43 -13.74 -2.59
N PHE A 567 -21.37 -13.16 -1.83
CA PHE A 567 -22.71 -13.68 -1.63
C PHE A 567 -23.48 -13.82 -2.95
N HIS A 568 -23.54 -12.75 -3.74
CA HIS A 568 -24.30 -12.69 -5.00
C HIS A 568 -23.59 -13.30 -6.20
N GLY A 569 -22.36 -13.81 -6.03
CA GLY A 569 -21.57 -14.39 -7.11
C GLY A 569 -21.23 -13.34 -8.17
N LYS A 570 -20.74 -12.19 -7.73
CA LYS A 570 -20.29 -11.10 -8.60
C LYS A 570 -18.80 -10.91 -8.39
N PHE A 571 -18.08 -10.84 -9.50
CA PHE A 571 -16.66 -10.54 -9.45
C PHE A 571 -16.43 -9.05 -9.19
N ILE A 572 -15.20 -8.74 -8.80
CA ILE A 572 -14.64 -7.40 -8.63
C ILE A 572 -13.24 -7.40 -9.23
N ASP A 573 -12.64 -6.22 -9.48
CA ASP A 573 -11.32 -6.14 -10.11
C ASP A 573 -10.22 -5.56 -9.20
N THR A 574 -10.43 -5.59 -7.90
CA THR A 574 -9.48 -5.15 -6.86
C THR A 574 -8.30 -6.10 -6.71
N GLY A 575 -7.08 -5.56 -6.79
CA GLY A 575 -5.82 -6.28 -6.56
C GLY A 575 -5.35 -6.27 -5.12
N PHE A 576 -6.11 -6.85 -4.20
CA PHE A 576 -5.65 -6.94 -2.81
C PHE A 576 -4.46 -7.91 -2.66
N SER A 577 -3.58 -7.61 -1.71
CA SER A 577 -2.44 -8.47 -1.39
C SER A 577 -2.84 -9.78 -0.71
N LEU A 578 -2.00 -10.82 -0.81
CA LEU A 578 -2.20 -12.11 -0.14
C LEU A 578 -2.38 -12.00 1.40
N PRO A 579 -1.64 -11.13 2.13
CA PRO A 579 -1.93 -10.83 3.54
C PRO A 579 -3.38 -10.37 3.79
N PHE A 580 -3.95 -9.54 2.91
CA PHE A 580 -5.32 -9.05 3.05
C PHE A 580 -6.33 -10.19 2.93
N TYR A 581 -6.20 -11.06 1.92
CA TYR A 581 -7.04 -12.26 1.81
C TYR A 581 -6.88 -13.22 3.00
N LYS A 582 -5.66 -13.37 3.56
CA LYS A 582 -5.45 -14.14 4.80
C LYS A 582 -6.21 -13.56 6.00
N ARG A 583 -6.27 -12.23 6.15
CA ARG A 583 -7.10 -11.55 7.17
C ARG A 583 -8.59 -11.84 6.99
N ILE A 584 -9.11 -11.75 5.76
CA ILE A 584 -10.51 -12.11 5.45
C ILE A 584 -10.83 -13.57 5.82
N LEU A 585 -9.84 -14.46 5.83
CA LEU A 585 -9.99 -15.88 6.19
C LEU A 585 -9.61 -16.22 7.65
N ASN A 586 -9.23 -15.22 8.46
CA ASN A 586 -8.65 -15.39 9.80
C ASN A 586 -7.53 -16.46 9.82
N LYS A 587 -6.61 -16.36 8.85
CA LYS A 587 -5.42 -17.22 8.75
C LYS A 587 -4.20 -16.45 9.27
N PRO A 588 -3.27 -17.11 9.98
CA PRO A 588 -2.03 -16.47 10.43
C PRO A 588 -1.20 -15.98 9.24
N LEU A 589 -0.60 -14.82 9.44
CA LEU A 589 0.40 -14.26 8.53
C LEU A 589 1.74 -14.95 8.77
N ALA A 590 2.50 -15.18 7.71
CA ALA A 590 3.77 -15.88 7.72
C ALA A 590 4.87 -15.01 7.11
N LEU A 591 6.13 -15.29 7.45
CA LEU A 591 7.30 -14.60 6.89
C LEU A 591 7.25 -14.50 5.36
N LYS A 592 6.79 -15.53 4.65
CA LYS A 592 6.68 -15.51 3.18
C LYS A 592 5.66 -14.51 2.64
N ASP A 593 4.65 -14.09 3.41
CA ASP A 593 3.68 -13.11 2.93
C ASP A 593 4.29 -11.71 2.81
N LEU A 594 5.30 -11.41 3.64
CA LEU A 594 6.08 -10.18 3.64
C LEU A 594 6.89 -10.00 2.35
N GLU A 595 7.29 -11.10 1.70
CA GLU A 595 7.99 -11.11 0.39
C GLU A 595 7.23 -10.30 -0.69
N SER A 596 5.90 -10.26 -0.59
CA SER A 596 5.01 -9.55 -1.52
C SER A 596 4.69 -8.10 -1.12
N ILE A 597 5.12 -7.67 0.07
CA ILE A 597 4.77 -6.35 0.65
C ILE A 597 6.02 -5.47 0.82
N ASP A 598 7.09 -6.05 1.37
CA ASP A 598 8.33 -5.35 1.68
C ASP A 598 9.51 -6.30 1.41
N PRO A 599 9.96 -6.40 0.13
CA PRO A 599 11.04 -7.29 -0.28
C PRO A 599 12.36 -7.03 0.46
N GLU A 600 12.70 -5.76 0.75
CA GLU A 600 13.95 -5.42 1.44
C GLU A 600 13.93 -5.89 2.89
N PHE A 601 12.81 -5.70 3.58
CA PHE A 601 12.62 -6.16 4.96
C PHE A 601 12.50 -7.69 5.05
N TYR A 602 11.84 -8.34 4.08
CA TYR A 602 11.81 -9.80 3.95
C TYR A 602 13.21 -10.38 3.79
N ASN A 603 14.02 -9.83 2.87
CA ASN A 603 15.41 -10.28 2.66
C ASN A 603 16.25 -10.10 3.92
N SER A 604 16.02 -9.04 4.70
CA SER A 604 16.69 -8.82 6.00
C SER A 604 16.37 -9.92 7.01
N LEU A 605 15.10 -10.33 7.11
CA LEU A 605 14.68 -11.42 8.02
C LEU A 605 15.12 -12.81 7.55
N ILE A 606 15.14 -13.07 6.24
CA ILE A 606 15.72 -14.30 5.68
C ILE A 606 17.22 -14.36 5.94
N TRP A 607 17.93 -13.23 5.83
CA TRP A 607 19.34 -13.17 6.17
C TRP A 607 19.59 -13.54 7.65
N ILE A 608 18.81 -12.99 8.59
CA ILE A 608 18.87 -13.35 10.03
C ILE A 608 18.59 -14.85 10.24
N LYS A 609 17.64 -15.42 9.48
CA LYS A 609 17.28 -16.83 9.56
C LYS A 609 18.44 -17.76 9.16
N ASP A 610 19.07 -17.46 8.03
CA ASP A 610 19.99 -18.36 7.34
C ASP A 610 21.47 -18.22 7.80
N ASN A 611 21.78 -17.23 8.67
CA ASN A 611 23.14 -16.95 9.16
C ASN A 611 23.21 -17.04 10.69
N ASN A 612 24.40 -17.32 11.24
CA ASN A 612 24.62 -17.31 12.69
C ASN A 612 24.76 -15.86 13.19
N ILE A 613 23.82 -15.38 14.01
CA ILE A 613 23.79 -13.99 14.47
C ILE A 613 24.82 -13.69 15.57
N GLU A 614 25.21 -14.70 16.33
CA GLU A 614 26.17 -14.59 17.44
C GLU A 614 27.60 -14.43 16.90
N GLU A 615 27.96 -15.20 15.87
CA GLU A 615 29.22 -15.03 15.13
C GLU A 615 29.31 -13.65 14.43
N CYS A 616 28.17 -13.08 14.04
CA CYS A 616 28.09 -11.76 13.39
C CYS A 616 28.14 -10.58 14.37
N GLY A 617 28.09 -10.80 15.69
CA GLY A 617 28.09 -9.74 16.70
C GLY A 617 26.85 -8.83 16.66
N LEU A 618 25.72 -9.33 16.15
CA LEU A 618 24.50 -8.53 15.96
C LEU A 618 23.70 -8.43 17.27
N GLU A 619 23.85 -7.30 17.97
CA GLU A 619 23.12 -7.00 19.20
C GLU A 619 21.65 -6.62 18.89
N MET A 620 20.78 -7.63 18.86
CA MET A 620 19.35 -7.53 18.60
C MET A 620 18.56 -7.92 19.86
N TYR A 621 17.40 -7.28 20.06
CA TYR A 621 16.46 -7.54 21.16
C TYR A 621 15.07 -7.78 20.58
N PHE A 622 14.13 -8.28 21.39
CA PHE A 622 12.71 -8.45 21.00
C PHE A 622 11.94 -7.11 20.98
N SER A 623 12.51 -6.10 20.32
CA SER A 623 11.93 -4.80 20.05
C SER A 623 12.25 -4.35 18.62
N VAL A 624 11.45 -3.42 18.09
CA VAL A 624 11.60 -2.82 16.75
C VAL A 624 11.25 -1.35 16.80
N ASP A 625 11.99 -0.53 16.05
CA ASP A 625 11.73 0.90 15.96
C ASP A 625 10.69 1.20 14.86
N LYS A 626 9.79 2.14 15.16
CA LYS A 626 8.75 2.62 14.25
C LYS A 626 8.79 4.13 14.19
N GLU A 627 9.18 4.66 13.04
CA GLU A 627 9.02 6.07 12.73
C GLU A 627 7.55 6.35 12.37
N ILE A 628 6.94 7.31 13.07
CA ILE A 628 5.60 7.83 12.80
C ILE A 628 5.72 9.35 12.71
N LEU A 629 5.47 9.93 11.52
CA LEU A 629 5.50 11.38 11.30
C LEU A 629 6.82 12.07 11.74
N GLY A 630 7.95 11.35 11.68
CA GLY A 630 9.28 11.83 12.11
C GLY A 630 9.62 11.55 13.58
N GLU A 631 8.70 10.98 14.37
CA GLU A 631 8.97 10.52 15.73
C GLU A 631 9.29 9.02 15.74
N VAL A 632 10.47 8.64 16.25
CA VAL A 632 10.90 7.24 16.37
C VAL A 632 10.42 6.68 17.70
N THR A 633 9.56 5.66 17.62
CA THR A 633 8.98 4.97 18.79
C THR A 633 9.39 3.50 18.80
N THR A 634 9.95 3.01 19.91
CA THR A 634 10.33 1.60 20.05
C THR A 634 9.14 0.77 20.51
N HIS A 635 8.85 -0.32 19.81
CA HIS A 635 7.75 -1.24 20.10
C HIS A 635 8.29 -2.61 20.55
N GLU A 636 7.91 -3.07 21.73
CA GLU A 636 8.25 -4.42 22.21
C GLU A 636 7.43 -5.49 21.50
N LEU A 637 8.08 -6.53 20.98
CA LEU A 637 7.44 -7.62 20.24
C LEU A 637 6.74 -8.64 21.15
N LYS A 638 7.18 -8.71 22.42
CA LYS A 638 6.62 -9.52 23.50
C LYS A 638 6.88 -8.79 24.84
N PRO A 639 6.19 -9.13 25.95
CA PRO A 639 6.40 -8.46 27.22
C PRO A 639 7.87 -8.50 27.66
N ASP A 640 8.41 -7.35 28.10
CA ASP A 640 9.82 -7.18 28.48
C ASP A 640 10.81 -7.40 27.31
N GLY A 641 10.30 -7.29 26.08
CA GLY A 641 11.03 -7.61 24.85
C GLY A 641 12.28 -6.77 24.63
N GLY A 642 12.32 -5.52 25.13
CA GLY A 642 13.50 -4.67 25.06
C GLY A 642 14.70 -5.19 25.85
N ASN A 643 14.48 -6.04 26.86
CA ASN A 643 15.54 -6.63 27.68
C ASN A 643 15.93 -8.06 27.23
N ILE A 644 15.16 -8.67 26.32
CA ILE A 644 15.38 -10.05 25.87
C ILE A 644 16.22 -10.03 24.59
N GLN A 645 17.48 -10.46 24.68
CA GLN A 645 18.39 -10.56 23.55
C GLN A 645 17.96 -11.67 22.57
N VAL A 646 18.15 -11.43 21.28
CA VAL A 646 17.95 -12.45 20.23
C VAL A 646 19.20 -13.34 20.15
N THR A 647 19.00 -14.65 20.24
CA THR A 647 20.04 -15.70 20.19
C THR A 647 19.71 -16.72 19.09
N GLU A 648 20.64 -17.61 18.74
CA GLU A 648 20.40 -18.63 17.73
C GLU A 648 19.21 -19.55 18.07
N GLU A 649 18.93 -19.83 19.35
CA GLU A 649 17.79 -20.66 19.76
C GLU A 649 16.44 -19.94 19.63
N ASN A 650 16.42 -18.61 19.73
CA ASN A 650 15.18 -17.82 19.81
C ASN A 650 14.89 -16.98 18.56
N LYS A 651 15.83 -16.88 17.60
CA LYS A 651 15.68 -16.03 16.41
C LYS A 651 14.46 -16.35 15.53
N GLU A 652 14.02 -17.61 15.46
CA GLU A 652 12.79 -17.98 14.73
C GLU A 652 11.53 -17.39 15.37
N GLU A 653 11.50 -17.23 16.70
CA GLU A 653 10.42 -16.50 17.39
C GLU A 653 10.48 -15.01 17.06
N TYR A 654 11.67 -14.40 17.12
CA TYR A 654 11.90 -13.01 16.76
C TYR A 654 11.42 -12.73 15.33
N ILE A 655 11.90 -13.50 14.34
CA ILE A 655 11.51 -13.38 12.93
C ILE A 655 10.00 -13.48 12.75
N ARG A 656 9.34 -14.41 13.44
CA ARG A 656 7.88 -14.58 13.38
C ARG A 656 7.15 -13.34 13.91
N LEU A 657 7.54 -12.84 15.08
CA LEU A 657 6.92 -11.67 15.70
C LEU A 657 7.16 -10.39 14.89
N VAL A 658 8.38 -10.19 14.37
CA VAL A 658 8.71 -9.04 13.50
C VAL A 658 7.90 -9.07 12.21
N ALA A 659 7.73 -10.23 11.57
CA ALA A 659 6.92 -10.36 10.36
C ALA A 659 5.42 -10.11 10.62
N GLU A 660 4.88 -10.67 11.72
CA GLU A 660 3.50 -10.47 12.16
C GLU A 660 3.20 -8.98 12.46
N TRP A 661 4.11 -8.32 13.18
CA TRP A 661 4.07 -6.89 13.46
C TRP A 661 4.18 -6.04 12.19
N ARG A 662 5.18 -6.29 11.34
CA ARG A 662 5.45 -5.46 10.14
C ARG A 662 4.27 -5.44 9.18
N LEU A 663 3.57 -6.57 9.06
CA LEU A 663 2.37 -6.68 8.24
C LEU A 663 1.15 -6.03 8.88
N SER A 664 1.03 -6.01 10.21
CA SER A 664 -0.20 -5.61 10.93
C SER A 664 -0.19 -4.18 11.46
N ARG A 665 0.99 -3.59 11.68
CA ARG A 665 1.17 -2.27 12.31
C ARG A 665 0.33 -1.16 11.66
N GLY A 666 -0.52 -0.52 12.47
CA GLY A 666 -1.30 0.66 12.07
C GLY A 666 -2.47 0.39 11.11
N VAL A 667 -2.83 -0.89 10.90
CA VAL A 667 -3.99 -1.29 10.07
C VAL A 667 -5.02 -2.12 10.84
N GLU A 668 -4.89 -2.21 12.16
CA GLU A 668 -5.67 -3.06 13.04
C GLU A 668 -7.15 -2.61 13.12
N GLU A 669 -7.41 -1.33 13.40
CA GLU A 669 -8.77 -0.77 13.49
C GLU A 669 -9.50 -0.82 12.14
N GLN A 670 -8.79 -0.53 11.06
CA GLN A 670 -9.27 -0.60 9.68
C GLN A 670 -9.64 -2.04 9.30
N THR A 671 -8.78 -3.00 9.65
CA THR A 671 -9.03 -4.44 9.45
C THR A 671 -10.25 -4.88 10.26
N GLN A 672 -10.38 -4.43 11.51
CA GLN A 672 -11.52 -4.78 12.36
C GLN A 672 -12.84 -4.19 11.82
N ALA A 673 -12.86 -2.93 11.40
CA ALA A 673 -14.04 -2.29 10.81
C ALA A 673 -14.45 -2.96 9.49
N PHE A 674 -13.48 -3.35 8.65
CA PHE A 674 -13.72 -4.17 7.46
C PHE A 674 -14.34 -5.53 7.83
N LEU A 675 -13.76 -6.26 8.78
CA LEU A 675 -14.23 -7.58 9.18
C LEU A 675 -15.62 -7.54 9.83
N GLU A 676 -15.94 -6.47 10.55
CA GLU A 676 -17.27 -6.22 11.10
C GLU A 676 -18.30 -6.11 9.97
N GLY A 677 -18.10 -5.17 9.02
CA GLY A 677 -19.01 -4.98 7.89
C GLY A 677 -19.12 -6.21 6.97
N PHE A 678 -18.02 -6.96 6.83
CA PHE A 678 -18.01 -8.23 6.11
C PHE A 678 -18.90 -9.28 6.78
N ASN A 679 -18.71 -9.52 8.08
CA ASN A 679 -19.43 -10.55 8.83
C ASN A 679 -20.93 -10.23 9.02
N GLU A 680 -21.32 -8.96 9.05
CA GLU A 680 -22.73 -8.54 9.05
C GLU A 680 -23.50 -9.12 7.84
N VAL A 681 -22.86 -9.14 6.65
CA VAL A 681 -23.48 -9.64 5.41
C VAL A 681 -23.19 -11.13 5.20
N LEU A 682 -21.93 -11.56 5.29
CA LEU A 682 -21.49 -12.93 5.06
C LEU A 682 -20.64 -13.44 6.23
N PRO A 683 -21.17 -14.32 7.09
CA PRO A 683 -20.41 -14.89 8.21
C PRO A 683 -19.17 -15.65 7.73
N GLN A 684 -18.00 -15.27 8.25
CA GLN A 684 -16.68 -15.79 7.86
C GLN A 684 -16.54 -17.32 7.99
N GLN A 685 -17.34 -17.97 8.84
CA GLN A 685 -17.39 -19.42 9.00
C GLN A 685 -17.62 -20.20 7.69
N TYR A 686 -18.35 -19.61 6.73
CA TYR A 686 -18.60 -20.24 5.42
C TYR A 686 -17.35 -20.27 4.52
N LEU A 687 -16.33 -19.48 4.87
CA LEU A 687 -15.06 -19.40 4.15
C LEU A 687 -13.93 -20.25 4.75
N GLN A 688 -14.13 -20.88 5.92
CA GLN A 688 -13.06 -21.56 6.68
C GLN A 688 -12.23 -22.60 5.90
N TYR A 689 -12.82 -23.18 4.85
CA TYR A 689 -12.25 -24.22 3.99
C TYR A 689 -11.43 -23.69 2.80
N PHE A 690 -11.53 -22.39 2.50
CA PHE A 690 -10.75 -21.77 1.42
C PHE A 690 -9.39 -21.30 1.94
N ASP A 691 -8.40 -21.32 1.06
CA ASP A 691 -7.15 -20.58 1.25
C ASP A 691 -7.20 -19.19 0.57
N ALA A 692 -6.18 -18.37 0.80
CA ALA A 692 -6.12 -16.99 0.31
C ALA A 692 -6.13 -16.88 -1.23
N LYS A 693 -5.56 -17.86 -1.94
CA LYS A 693 -5.52 -17.90 -3.41
C LYS A 693 -6.87 -18.35 -3.97
N GLU A 694 -7.51 -19.29 -3.31
CA GLU A 694 -8.88 -19.67 -3.65
C GLU A 694 -9.85 -18.50 -3.44
N LEU A 695 -9.75 -17.77 -2.32
CA LEU A 695 -10.57 -16.57 -2.07
C LEU A 695 -10.34 -15.46 -3.11
N GLU A 696 -9.09 -15.24 -3.53
CA GLU A 696 -8.78 -14.32 -4.64
C GLU A 696 -9.56 -14.72 -5.90
N VAL A 697 -9.58 -16.01 -6.27
CA VAL A 697 -10.35 -16.50 -7.44
C VAL A 697 -11.86 -16.34 -7.23
N MET A 698 -12.39 -16.52 -6.00
CA MET A 698 -13.82 -16.28 -5.71
C MET A 698 -14.23 -14.83 -5.99
N LEU A 699 -13.33 -13.87 -5.75
CA LEU A 699 -13.58 -12.44 -5.91
C LEU A 699 -13.25 -11.91 -7.30
N CYS A 700 -12.10 -12.29 -7.87
CA CYS A 700 -11.64 -11.77 -9.15
C CYS A 700 -12.26 -12.49 -10.34
N GLY A 701 -12.66 -13.75 -10.16
CA GLY A 701 -13.11 -14.66 -11.22
C GLY A 701 -11.95 -15.38 -11.93
N MET A 702 -12.29 -16.46 -12.61
CA MET A 702 -11.41 -17.20 -13.51
C MET A 702 -11.43 -16.59 -14.91
N GLN A 703 -10.29 -16.67 -15.59
CA GLN A 703 -10.15 -16.27 -16.99
C GLN A 703 -9.50 -17.41 -17.78
N GLU A 704 -9.88 -17.57 -19.06
CA GLU A 704 -9.17 -18.51 -19.93
C GLU A 704 -7.75 -17.99 -20.19
N ILE A 705 -6.77 -18.88 -20.06
CA ILE A 705 -5.36 -18.54 -20.26
C ILE A 705 -4.94 -18.86 -21.69
N ASP A 706 -4.61 -17.82 -22.46
CA ASP A 706 -4.00 -17.96 -23.78
C ASP A 706 -2.58 -18.52 -23.65
N LEU A 707 -2.43 -19.80 -24.01
CA LEU A 707 -1.15 -20.50 -24.01
C LEU A 707 -0.16 -19.97 -25.05
N VAL A 708 -0.65 -19.40 -26.16
CA VAL A 708 0.18 -18.88 -27.25
C VAL A 708 0.81 -17.56 -26.81
N ASP A 709 0.03 -16.66 -26.21
CA ASP A 709 0.57 -15.44 -25.60
C ASP A 709 1.53 -15.78 -24.45
N TRP A 710 1.14 -16.65 -23.51
CA TRP A 710 2.01 -17.02 -22.39
C TRP A 710 3.38 -17.54 -22.87
N GLN A 711 3.38 -18.49 -23.82
CA GLN A 711 4.64 -19.04 -24.35
C GLN A 711 5.45 -18.02 -25.16
N ARG A 712 4.79 -17.14 -25.91
CA ARG A 712 5.42 -16.07 -26.70
C ARG A 712 6.06 -15.00 -25.82
N SER A 713 5.42 -14.69 -24.69
CA SER A 713 5.80 -13.61 -23.78
C SER A 713 6.73 -14.08 -22.65
N THR A 714 7.10 -15.36 -22.62
CA THR A 714 8.05 -15.95 -21.66
C THR A 714 9.51 -15.73 -22.06
N ILE A 715 10.33 -15.29 -21.09
CA ILE A 715 11.81 -15.24 -21.20
C ILE A 715 12.45 -16.44 -20.48
N TYR A 716 13.70 -16.76 -20.84
CA TYR A 716 14.44 -17.90 -20.28
C TYR A 716 15.83 -17.46 -19.82
N ARG A 717 16.26 -17.92 -18.64
CA ARG A 717 17.61 -17.69 -18.08
C ARG A 717 18.29 -19.02 -17.81
N HIS A 718 19.54 -19.17 -18.26
CA HIS A 718 20.28 -20.44 -18.19
C HIS A 718 19.58 -21.65 -18.85
N TYR A 719 18.51 -21.38 -19.62
CA TYR A 719 17.75 -22.28 -20.48
C TYR A 719 17.57 -21.63 -21.85
N ALA A 720 17.39 -22.46 -22.87
CA ALA A 720 16.94 -22.05 -24.20
C ALA A 720 15.53 -22.61 -24.47
N ARG A 721 14.80 -22.04 -25.43
CA ARG A 721 13.48 -22.55 -25.85
C ARG A 721 13.52 -24.01 -26.32
N SER A 722 14.69 -24.49 -26.77
CA SER A 722 14.96 -25.87 -27.18
C SER A 722 15.43 -26.80 -26.05
N SER A 723 15.60 -26.31 -24.81
CA SER A 723 16.00 -27.14 -23.67
C SER A 723 14.88 -28.12 -23.30
N LYS A 724 15.25 -29.37 -22.97
CA LYS A 724 14.30 -30.47 -22.69
C LYS A 724 13.27 -30.08 -21.62
N GLN A 725 13.72 -29.47 -20.53
CA GLN A 725 12.87 -29.03 -19.42
C GLN A 725 11.85 -27.97 -19.85
N ILE A 726 12.21 -27.07 -20.77
CA ILE A 726 11.28 -26.07 -21.33
C ILE A 726 10.24 -26.74 -22.24
N GLY A 727 10.65 -27.73 -23.04
CA GLY A 727 9.73 -28.56 -23.82
C GLY A 727 8.73 -29.28 -22.94
N TRP A 728 9.21 -29.95 -21.88
CA TRP A 728 8.37 -30.64 -20.89
C TRP A 728 7.43 -29.70 -20.13
N PHE A 729 7.91 -28.52 -19.73
CA PHE A 729 7.08 -27.51 -19.06
C PHE A 729 5.89 -27.10 -19.93
N TRP A 730 6.12 -26.74 -21.20
CA TRP A 730 5.02 -26.32 -22.08
C TRP A 730 4.11 -27.47 -22.50
N GLN A 731 4.63 -28.71 -22.57
CA GLN A 731 3.80 -29.89 -22.73
C GLN A 731 2.86 -30.07 -21.52
N PHE A 732 3.41 -30.05 -20.30
CA PHE A 732 2.64 -30.13 -19.06
C PHE A 732 1.57 -29.02 -18.97
N VAL A 733 1.93 -27.76 -19.24
CA VAL A 733 0.98 -26.62 -19.21
C VAL A 733 -0.15 -26.78 -20.23
N LYS A 734 0.11 -27.45 -21.36
CA LYS A 734 -0.91 -27.78 -22.37
C LYS A 734 -1.83 -28.93 -21.93
N GLU A 735 -1.28 -29.95 -21.25
CA GLU A 735 -2.02 -31.13 -20.77
C GLU A 735 -2.94 -30.82 -19.57
N ILE A 736 -2.54 -29.91 -18.68
CA ILE A 736 -3.37 -29.49 -17.54
C ILE A 736 -4.55 -28.60 -17.94
N ASP A 737 -5.62 -28.64 -17.15
CA ASP A 737 -6.82 -27.80 -17.29
C ASP A 737 -6.61 -26.33 -16.90
N ASN A 738 -7.60 -25.47 -17.19
CA ASN A 738 -7.50 -24.03 -16.92
C ASN A 738 -7.43 -23.68 -15.42
N GLU A 739 -8.00 -24.50 -14.52
CA GLU A 739 -7.86 -24.29 -13.07
C GLU A 739 -6.39 -24.47 -12.64
N LYS A 740 -5.75 -25.54 -13.09
CA LYS A 740 -4.33 -25.81 -12.80
C LYS A 740 -3.42 -24.77 -13.47
N ARG A 741 -3.74 -24.30 -14.68
CA ARG A 741 -3.02 -23.17 -15.32
C ARG A 741 -3.12 -21.88 -14.51
N MET A 742 -4.30 -21.56 -13.98
CA MET A 742 -4.48 -20.41 -13.09
C MET A 742 -3.76 -20.56 -11.76
N ARG A 743 -3.78 -21.75 -11.14
CA ARG A 743 -3.00 -22.03 -9.92
C ARG A 743 -1.51 -21.88 -10.17
N LEU A 744 -1.02 -22.27 -11.36
CA LEU A 744 0.37 -22.03 -11.78
C LEU A 744 0.64 -20.53 -11.98
N LEU A 745 -0.26 -19.77 -12.60
CA LEU A 745 -0.14 -18.31 -12.69
C LEU A 745 -0.04 -17.67 -11.29
N GLN A 746 -1.00 -17.95 -10.40
CA GLN A 746 -0.99 -17.52 -8.99
C GLN A 746 0.22 -18.01 -8.19
N PHE A 747 0.84 -19.13 -8.57
CA PHE A 747 2.07 -19.60 -7.94
C PHE A 747 3.23 -18.67 -8.27
N VAL A 748 3.28 -18.11 -9.48
CA VAL A 748 4.46 -17.41 -10.03
C VAL A 748 4.35 -15.89 -9.97
N THR A 749 3.15 -15.34 -10.19
CA THR A 749 2.88 -13.90 -10.18
C THR A 749 2.20 -13.43 -8.89
N GLY A 750 1.86 -14.35 -7.98
CA GLY A 750 1.14 -14.04 -6.74
C GLY A 750 -0.34 -13.67 -6.90
N THR A 751 -0.84 -13.52 -8.13
CA THR A 751 -2.23 -13.15 -8.45
C THR A 751 -2.82 -14.01 -9.57
N CYS A 752 -4.14 -14.14 -9.61
CA CYS A 752 -4.86 -14.84 -10.69
C CYS A 752 -5.18 -13.96 -11.91
N ARG A 753 -4.97 -12.65 -11.81
CA ARG A 753 -5.32 -11.65 -12.83
C ARG A 753 -4.19 -11.47 -13.85
N LEU A 754 -4.55 -11.24 -15.12
CA LEU A 754 -3.62 -10.75 -16.14
C LEU A 754 -3.90 -9.28 -16.51
N PRO A 755 -2.86 -8.50 -16.88
CA PRO A 755 -3.00 -7.17 -17.47
C PRO A 755 -3.84 -7.14 -18.76
N VAL A 756 -4.28 -5.95 -19.16
CA VAL A 756 -5.02 -5.75 -20.42
C VAL A 756 -4.13 -6.02 -21.66
N GLY A 757 -2.79 -5.96 -21.55
CA GLY A 757 -1.89 -6.44 -22.59
C GLY A 757 -1.69 -7.97 -22.67
N GLY A 758 -2.24 -8.74 -21.72
CA GLY A 758 -1.91 -10.16 -21.58
C GLY A 758 -0.56 -10.36 -20.88
N PHE A 759 0.16 -11.42 -21.24
CA PHE A 759 1.46 -11.78 -20.65
C PHE A 759 2.60 -10.84 -21.06
N ALA A 760 2.45 -10.08 -22.15
CA ALA A 760 3.45 -9.13 -22.62
C ALA A 760 3.66 -7.96 -21.65
N ASP A 761 2.58 -7.52 -20.99
CA ASP A 761 2.51 -6.35 -20.10
C ASP A 761 2.51 -6.75 -18.62
N LEU A 762 3.04 -7.93 -18.28
CA LEU A 762 3.24 -8.32 -16.88
C LEU A 762 4.15 -7.32 -16.16
N MET A 763 3.79 -7.06 -14.91
CA MET A 763 4.44 -6.09 -14.03
C MET A 763 4.97 -6.82 -12.79
N GLY A 764 6.04 -6.28 -12.21
CA GLY A 764 6.56 -6.72 -10.93
C GLY A 764 6.76 -5.58 -9.94
N SER A 765 7.76 -5.75 -9.08
CA SER A 765 8.18 -4.87 -7.98
C SER A 765 9.19 -3.79 -8.38
N ASN A 766 9.63 -3.83 -9.64
CA ASN A 766 10.58 -2.91 -10.26
C ASN A 766 10.08 -2.47 -11.66
N GLY A 767 8.76 -2.39 -11.86
CA GLY A 767 8.14 -2.07 -13.15
C GLY A 767 7.88 -3.28 -14.07
N PRO A 768 7.79 -3.07 -15.39
CA PRO A 768 7.46 -4.10 -16.38
C PRO A 768 8.40 -5.31 -16.34
N GLN A 769 7.85 -6.48 -16.04
CA GLN A 769 8.60 -7.70 -15.78
C GLN A 769 7.87 -8.92 -16.36
N LYS A 770 8.46 -9.51 -17.40
CA LYS A 770 7.90 -10.69 -18.07
C LYS A 770 8.07 -11.95 -17.25
N PHE A 771 7.16 -12.90 -17.48
CA PHE A 771 7.27 -14.26 -16.99
C PHE A 771 8.58 -14.90 -17.46
N CYS A 772 9.32 -15.51 -16.54
CA CYS A 772 10.69 -15.96 -16.69
C CYS A 772 10.84 -17.38 -16.16
N ILE A 773 11.52 -18.26 -16.91
CA ILE A 773 11.96 -19.57 -16.40
C ILE A 773 13.48 -19.59 -16.34
N GLU A 774 14.01 -19.80 -15.14
CA GLU A 774 15.44 -19.85 -14.86
C GLU A 774 15.86 -21.24 -14.36
N LYS A 775 17.09 -21.66 -14.71
CA LYS A 775 17.66 -22.93 -14.25
C LYS A 775 18.39 -22.77 -12.92
N VAL A 776 17.88 -23.35 -11.83
CA VAL A 776 18.51 -23.25 -10.49
C VAL A 776 18.40 -24.54 -9.68
N GLY A 777 19.47 -24.90 -8.98
CA GLY A 777 19.45 -25.98 -7.99
C GLY A 777 19.86 -27.35 -8.52
N LYS A 778 19.23 -28.41 -7.99
CA LYS A 778 19.53 -29.82 -8.28
C LYS A 778 18.22 -30.57 -8.55
N GLU A 779 18.30 -31.70 -9.25
CA GLU A 779 17.13 -32.50 -9.69
C GLU A 779 16.21 -32.98 -8.56
N ASN A 780 16.70 -33.03 -7.32
CA ASN A 780 15.93 -33.39 -6.13
C ASN A 780 15.26 -32.20 -5.42
N TRP A 781 15.31 -30.99 -6.00
CA TRP A 781 14.65 -29.81 -5.44
C TRP A 781 13.27 -29.60 -6.08
N LEU A 782 12.30 -29.16 -5.28
CA LEU A 782 11.02 -28.68 -5.79
C LEU A 782 11.21 -27.31 -6.46
N PRO A 783 10.44 -26.99 -7.54
CA PRO A 783 10.46 -25.68 -8.17
C PRO A 783 10.18 -24.56 -7.16
N ARG A 784 10.89 -23.43 -7.32
CA ARG A 784 10.80 -22.27 -6.42
C ARG A 784 10.46 -20.99 -7.20
N ILE A 785 10.04 -19.98 -6.46
CA ILE A 785 9.69 -18.66 -6.95
C ILE A 785 10.42 -17.61 -6.12
N TYR A 786 10.65 -16.44 -6.70
CA TYR A 786 10.97 -15.21 -5.99
C TYR A 786 9.82 -14.22 -6.25
N LEU A 787 8.94 -14.03 -5.27
CA LEU A 787 7.82 -13.08 -5.38
C LEU A 787 8.33 -11.64 -5.44
N CYS A 788 9.51 -11.37 -4.85
CA CYS A 788 10.28 -10.13 -4.98
C CYS A 788 10.55 -9.68 -6.43
N THR A 789 10.29 -10.51 -7.45
CA THR A 789 10.53 -10.21 -8.87
C THR A 789 9.36 -10.60 -9.79
N TYR A 790 8.16 -10.87 -9.26
CA TYR A 790 6.90 -11.22 -9.97
C TYR A 790 7.09 -11.81 -11.39
N GLY A 791 7.18 -13.13 -11.48
CA GLY A 791 7.25 -13.79 -12.79
C GLY A 791 8.32 -14.85 -12.93
N TRP A 792 9.21 -15.05 -11.96
CA TRP A 792 10.32 -15.98 -12.09
C TRP A 792 10.00 -17.36 -11.50
N ILE A 793 10.05 -18.39 -12.34
CA ILE A 793 10.08 -19.81 -11.95
C ILE A 793 11.52 -20.31 -12.01
N ASN A 794 11.98 -20.93 -10.92
CA ASN A 794 13.19 -21.73 -10.92
C ASN A 794 12.84 -23.22 -11.10
N ILE A 795 13.40 -23.82 -12.16
CA ILE A 795 13.24 -25.23 -12.58
C ILE A 795 14.61 -25.92 -12.66
#